data_AF-A0A6L9AB47-F1
#
_entry.id   AF-A0A6L9AB47-F1
#
_cell.length_a   1.000
_cell.length_b   1.000
_cell.length_c   1.000
_cell.angle_alpha   90.00
_cell.angle_beta   90.00
_cell.angle_gamma   90.00
#
_symmetry.space_group_name_H-M   'P 1'
#
loop_
_entity.id
_entity.type
_entity.pdbx_description
1 polymer ?
#
loop_
_entity_poly.entity_id
_entity_poly.type
_entity_poly.pdbx_seq_one_letter_code
_entity_poly.pdbx_strand_id
1 'polypeptide(L)'
;MRNIDLIRQVISASENNWPHVLGCLNINVPDSPRRHAPCPACGGKDRFRFDDNGRGSFICNQCGAGDGLDLIKRVNNCDTTEAALLAADVLGIDYRTTETPEATSQKREQLETERQRREQERLKRAEKDEQQRRDTFSRQFDDMRRKAVNGKSDYLVAKGVGDFTFPVLPDGSLLLALVDKSGAVTAAQTITSHGEKRLLTGSAKRGAYHAINAPETTQSILIAEGLATALSAHLIRPEALTVAAIDAGNLLYVAQVLRDKFPSAQIIIAADNDHSEGRQNTGRIAAEKAALSVSGWVALPPTDHKADWNDYHQKHGIKCATEAFNKSMYQPQGNGVKHEPQTIEGSDFKVMDTDPLKPRIESREDGIYWVSPRADSQSGEIINNESWLCSPLSVIGTGRDDKDQYLILRWLSFGSETPTTAAIPLADIGEREGWRTLKAGGVNVTTKSSLRAILADWLQRSGSRELWRVAHATGWQCGAYIMPDGEIIGTPENPVLFSGRSSAAAGYTVSGSAKSWRDNVARLAFGNYSMMTGIGAALAAPLIGLVGADGFGIHFYEQSSAGKTTTANVASSLYGNPDLLRLTWYGTALGLANEAAAHNDGLMPLDEVGQGADPVSVSQSAYALFNGVGKLQGAKDGGNRDLKRWRTVAISTGEMDLETFIA
;
A
#
# COMPACT_ATOMS: atom_id res chain seq x y z
N MET A 1 -28.88 13.34 27.23
CA MET A 1 -29.35 12.26 28.16
C MET A 1 -28.55 10.99 27.87
N ARG A 2 -28.00 10.28 28.87
CA ARG A 2 -27.24 9.02 28.60
C ARG A 2 -28.19 7.91 28.18
N ASN A 3 -27.76 6.97 27.32
CA ASN A 3 -28.61 5.87 26.83
C ASN A 3 -29.26 5.06 27.97
N ILE A 4 -28.56 4.87 29.08
CA ILE A 4 -29.10 4.17 30.26
C ILE A 4 -30.20 4.97 30.99
N ASP A 5 -30.11 6.30 30.96
CA ASP A 5 -31.10 7.19 31.58
C ASP A 5 -32.36 7.28 30.70
N LEU A 6 -32.19 7.29 29.37
CA LEU A 6 -33.28 7.21 28.39
C LEU A 6 -34.06 5.89 28.53
N ILE A 7 -33.36 4.75 28.56
CA ILE A 7 -33.99 3.43 28.70
C ILE A 7 -34.79 3.36 30.01
N ARG A 8 -34.24 3.88 31.12
CA ARG A 8 -34.96 3.93 32.41
C ARG A 8 -36.20 4.82 32.34
N GLN A 9 -36.10 5.98 31.70
CA GLN A 9 -37.22 6.91 31.57
C GLN A 9 -38.33 6.32 30.68
N VAL A 10 -37.97 5.66 29.58
CA VAL A 10 -38.93 4.97 28.69
C VAL A 10 -39.63 3.82 29.41
N ILE A 11 -38.89 3.00 30.17
CA ILE A 11 -39.48 1.90 30.95
C ILE A 11 -40.45 2.45 32.00
N SER A 12 -40.07 3.53 32.70
CA SER A 12 -40.93 4.17 33.70
C SER A 12 -42.16 4.84 33.08
N ALA A 13 -42.02 5.50 31.93
CA ALA A 13 -43.12 6.18 31.24
C ALA A 13 -44.07 5.21 30.54
N SER A 14 -43.60 4.01 30.19
CA SER A 14 -44.42 2.96 29.58
C SER A 14 -45.14 2.06 30.60
N GLU A 15 -44.86 2.23 31.90
CA GLU A 15 -45.42 1.37 32.95
C GLU A 15 -46.96 1.41 32.93
N ASN A 16 -47.61 0.25 32.82
CA ASN A 16 -49.05 0.08 32.62
C ASN A 16 -49.64 0.70 31.32
N ASN A 17 -48.80 1.11 30.37
CA ASN A 17 -49.24 1.71 29.09
C ASN A 17 -48.66 0.99 27.86
N TRP A 18 -48.09 -0.20 28.04
CA TRP A 18 -47.45 -0.96 26.97
C TRP A 18 -48.36 -1.32 25.79
N PRO A 19 -49.66 -1.70 25.96
CA PRO A 19 -50.54 -1.93 24.83
C PRO A 19 -50.67 -0.73 23.88
N HIS A 20 -50.70 0.49 24.42
CA HIS A 20 -50.78 1.72 23.64
C HIS A 20 -49.46 1.98 22.91
N VAL A 21 -48.33 1.90 23.63
CA VAL A 21 -46.99 2.12 23.04
C VAL A 21 -46.73 1.12 21.90
N LEU A 22 -47.04 -0.16 22.11
CA LEU A 22 -46.91 -1.20 21.09
C LEU A 22 -47.88 -0.98 19.91
N GLY A 23 -49.12 -0.56 20.19
CA GLY A 23 -50.12 -0.24 19.17
C GLY A 23 -49.68 0.90 18.23
N CYS A 24 -49.10 1.97 18.77
CA CYS A 24 -48.56 3.08 17.98
C CYS A 24 -47.38 2.67 17.09
N LEU A 25 -46.66 1.60 17.46
CA LEU A 25 -45.59 1.01 16.65
C LEU A 25 -46.10 -0.09 15.70
N ASN A 26 -47.41 -0.21 15.50
CA ASN A 26 -48.07 -1.25 14.70
C ASN A 26 -47.77 -2.69 15.17
N ILE A 27 -47.51 -2.88 16.47
CA ILE A 27 -47.31 -4.20 17.09
C ILE A 27 -48.61 -4.63 17.76
N ASN A 28 -49.35 -5.52 17.10
CA ASN A 28 -50.63 -6.03 17.61
C ASN A 28 -50.42 -7.07 18.72
N VAL A 29 -50.98 -6.82 19.90
CA VAL A 29 -50.99 -7.75 21.04
C VAL A 29 -52.41 -8.09 21.49
N PRO A 30 -52.67 -9.29 22.04
CA PRO A 30 -54.01 -9.66 22.52
C PRO A 30 -54.47 -8.86 23.74
N ASP A 31 -55.77 -8.51 23.78
CA ASP A 31 -56.37 -7.74 24.89
C ASP A 31 -56.55 -8.52 26.20
N SER A 32 -56.18 -9.81 26.23
CA SER A 32 -56.34 -10.66 27.41
C SER A 32 -55.17 -11.62 27.59
N PRO A 33 -54.62 -11.77 28.81
CA PRO A 33 -53.57 -12.73 29.12
C PRO A 33 -53.98 -14.20 28.90
N ARG A 34 -55.29 -14.49 28.79
CA ARG A 34 -55.78 -15.86 28.51
C ARG A 34 -55.93 -16.14 27.02
N ARG A 35 -55.74 -15.14 26.17
CA ARG A 35 -55.94 -15.23 24.73
C ARG A 35 -54.61 -15.49 24.03
N HIS A 36 -54.55 -16.62 23.34
CA HIS A 36 -53.42 -17.01 22.50
C HIS A 36 -53.58 -16.42 21.09
N ALA A 37 -52.47 -15.97 20.49
CA ALA A 37 -52.45 -15.34 19.17
C ALA A 37 -51.17 -15.67 18.37
N PRO A 38 -51.09 -15.29 17.08
CA PRO A 38 -49.85 -15.28 16.31
C PRO A 38 -48.79 -14.39 16.97
N CYS A 39 -47.51 -14.79 16.93
CA CYS A 39 -46.43 -13.96 17.44
C CYS A 39 -46.16 -12.79 16.48
N PRO A 40 -46.09 -11.54 16.97
CA PRO A 40 -45.76 -10.38 16.12
C PRO A 40 -44.36 -10.47 15.48
N ALA A 41 -43.41 -11.19 16.10
CA ALA A 41 -42.05 -11.32 15.61
C ALA A 41 -41.83 -12.55 14.69
N CYS A 42 -42.40 -13.73 15.02
CA CYS A 42 -42.15 -14.97 14.26
C CYS A 42 -43.39 -15.61 13.62
N GLY A 43 -44.57 -15.01 13.75
CA GLY A 43 -45.83 -15.55 13.23
C GLY A 43 -46.40 -16.73 14.03
N GLY A 44 -47.13 -17.64 13.35
CA GLY A 44 -47.84 -18.78 13.95
C GLY A 44 -49.36 -18.56 14.08
N LYS A 45 -50.06 -19.46 14.79
CA LYS A 45 -51.52 -19.35 15.02
C LYS A 45 -51.89 -18.94 16.46
N ASP A 46 -51.27 -19.55 17.47
CA ASP A 46 -51.67 -19.44 18.89
C ASP A 46 -50.48 -19.51 19.87
N ARG A 47 -49.26 -19.23 19.40
CA ARG A 47 -48.02 -19.43 20.17
C ARG A 47 -47.56 -18.25 21.01
N PHE A 48 -48.29 -17.13 20.95
CA PHE A 48 -47.97 -15.90 21.64
C PHE A 48 -49.06 -15.53 22.64
N ARG A 49 -48.63 -15.08 23.81
CA ARG A 49 -49.49 -14.58 24.88
C ARG A 49 -48.89 -13.30 25.43
N PHE A 50 -49.71 -12.27 25.55
CA PHE A 50 -49.32 -10.99 26.13
C PHE A 50 -49.91 -10.89 27.54
N ASP A 51 -49.04 -10.75 28.52
CA ASP A 51 -49.36 -10.71 29.94
C ASP A 51 -48.68 -9.48 30.55
N ASP A 52 -49.24 -8.30 30.22
CA ASP A 52 -48.63 -6.99 30.45
C ASP A 52 -47.95 -6.88 31.82
N ASN A 53 -48.66 -7.22 32.91
CA ASN A 53 -48.19 -7.12 34.30
C ASN A 53 -47.50 -5.76 34.61
N GLY A 54 -47.93 -4.70 33.92
CA GLY A 54 -47.38 -3.35 33.99
C GLY A 54 -46.08 -3.11 33.23
N ARG A 55 -45.43 -4.15 32.68
CA ARG A 55 -44.13 -4.05 31.98
C ARG A 55 -44.16 -4.52 30.52
N GLY A 56 -45.32 -4.81 29.99
CA GLY A 56 -45.50 -5.32 28.63
C GLY A 56 -45.01 -6.76 28.48
N SER A 57 -45.10 -7.55 29.55
CA SER A 57 -44.52 -8.90 29.55
C SER A 57 -45.23 -9.80 28.54
N PHE A 58 -44.47 -10.65 27.86
CA PHE A 58 -45.02 -11.58 26.88
C PHE A 58 -44.29 -12.91 26.90
N ILE A 59 -44.96 -13.94 26.41
CA ILE A 59 -44.38 -15.26 26.22
C ILE A 59 -44.69 -15.75 24.82
N CYS A 60 -43.64 -16.14 24.09
CA CYS A 60 -43.75 -16.91 22.86
C CYS A 60 -43.10 -18.28 23.03
N ASN A 61 -43.80 -19.35 22.66
CA ASN A 61 -43.27 -20.72 22.77
C ASN A 61 -42.06 -20.99 21.84
N GLN A 62 -41.77 -20.09 20.90
CA GLN A 62 -40.62 -20.21 19.98
C GLN A 62 -39.54 -19.16 20.23
N CYS A 63 -39.93 -17.90 20.47
CA CYS A 63 -38.98 -16.81 20.69
C CYS A 63 -38.56 -16.64 22.16
N GLY A 64 -39.21 -17.34 23.09
CA GLY A 64 -39.04 -17.14 24.53
C GLY A 64 -39.83 -15.96 25.09
N ALA A 65 -39.66 -15.70 26.38
CA ALA A 65 -40.31 -14.60 27.12
C ALA A 65 -39.51 -13.29 27.03
N GLY A 66 -40.15 -12.17 27.35
CA GLY A 66 -39.53 -10.83 27.39
C GLY A 66 -40.51 -9.76 27.89
N ASP A 67 -40.04 -8.51 27.96
CA ASP A 67 -40.84 -7.33 28.30
C ASP A 67 -41.25 -6.51 27.05
N GLY A 68 -41.95 -5.39 27.25
CA GLY A 68 -42.44 -4.57 26.14
C GLY A 68 -41.33 -4.01 25.25
N LEU A 69 -40.16 -3.72 25.81
CA LEU A 69 -39.00 -3.22 25.04
C LEU A 69 -38.34 -4.36 24.26
N ASP A 70 -38.24 -5.56 24.85
CA ASP A 70 -37.79 -6.77 24.16
C ASP A 70 -38.70 -7.16 22.99
N LEU A 71 -40.00 -6.89 23.09
CA LEU A 71 -40.93 -7.14 21.99
C LEU A 71 -40.65 -6.19 20.82
N ILE A 72 -40.43 -4.90 21.08
CA ILE A 72 -40.06 -3.89 20.07
C ILE A 72 -38.76 -4.29 19.36
N LYS A 73 -37.74 -4.69 20.12
CA LYS A 73 -36.45 -5.17 19.57
C LYS A 73 -36.64 -6.33 18.60
N ARG A 74 -37.45 -7.32 18.98
CA ARG A 74 -37.65 -8.54 18.19
C ARG A 74 -38.47 -8.30 16.93
N VAL A 75 -39.47 -7.42 16.98
CA VAL A 75 -40.31 -7.10 15.82
C VAL A 75 -39.56 -6.21 14.82
N ASN A 76 -38.77 -5.24 15.31
CA ASN A 76 -38.07 -4.27 14.46
C ASN A 76 -36.62 -4.66 14.14
N ASN A 77 -36.14 -5.80 14.65
CA ASN A 77 -34.77 -6.30 14.49
C ASN A 77 -33.70 -5.23 14.83
N CYS A 78 -33.85 -4.58 15.99
CA CYS A 78 -33.01 -3.48 16.45
C CYS A 78 -32.44 -3.72 17.85
N ASP A 79 -31.46 -2.91 18.27
CA ASP A 79 -30.86 -3.01 19.59
C ASP A 79 -31.72 -2.37 20.71
N THR A 80 -31.32 -2.54 21.97
CA THR A 80 -32.09 -2.02 23.12
C THR A 80 -32.21 -0.50 23.14
N THR A 81 -31.20 0.21 22.65
CA THR A 81 -31.21 1.68 22.61
C THR A 81 -32.14 2.17 21.52
N GLU A 82 -32.08 1.53 20.35
CA GLU A 82 -32.95 1.83 19.22
C GLU A 82 -34.43 1.54 19.53
N ALA A 83 -34.72 0.43 20.21
CA ALA A 83 -36.07 0.12 20.68
C ALA A 83 -36.58 1.13 21.71
N ALA A 84 -35.71 1.62 22.60
CA ALA A 84 -36.06 2.68 23.54
C ALA A 84 -36.31 4.03 22.85
N LEU A 85 -35.59 4.34 21.76
CA LEU A 85 -35.83 5.53 20.95
C LEU A 85 -37.19 5.47 20.24
N LEU A 86 -37.55 4.32 19.64
CA LEU A 86 -38.87 4.13 19.02
C LEU A 86 -40.01 4.31 20.04
N ALA A 87 -39.84 3.77 21.25
CA ALA A 87 -40.81 3.99 22.33
C ALA A 87 -40.80 5.45 22.84
N ALA A 88 -39.63 6.10 22.93
CA ALA A 88 -39.50 7.49 23.32
C ALA A 88 -40.19 8.45 22.34
N ASP A 89 -40.09 8.20 21.04
CA ASP A 89 -40.75 8.98 19.98
C ASP A 89 -42.29 8.88 20.10
N VAL A 90 -42.82 7.69 20.43
CA VAL A 90 -44.27 7.49 20.69
C VAL A 90 -44.71 8.17 21.98
N LEU A 91 -43.87 8.17 23.01
CA LEU A 91 -44.15 8.78 24.32
C LEU A 91 -43.88 10.29 24.35
N GLY A 92 -43.32 10.87 23.28
CA GLY A 92 -42.95 12.28 23.22
C GLY A 92 -41.82 12.67 24.19
N ILE A 93 -40.92 11.74 24.53
CA ILE A 93 -39.77 12.01 25.41
C ILE A 93 -38.68 12.71 24.59
N ASP A 94 -38.39 13.97 24.91
CA ASP A 94 -37.30 14.71 24.26
C ASP A 94 -35.93 14.27 24.81
N TYR A 95 -35.25 13.44 24.04
CA TYR A 95 -33.88 12.95 24.34
C TYR A 95 -32.79 13.79 23.66
N ARG A 96 -33.16 14.84 22.92
CA ARG A 96 -32.23 15.68 22.15
C ARG A 96 -31.88 16.94 22.92
N THR A 97 -31.13 16.82 24.02
CA THR A 97 -30.24 17.91 24.50
C THR A 97 -29.27 17.49 25.63
N THR A 98 -28.12 18.20 25.63
CA THR A 98 -26.98 18.34 26.58
C THR A 98 -26.01 17.17 26.83
N GLU A 99 -24.84 17.23 26.15
CA GLU A 99 -23.51 17.01 26.76
C GLU A 99 -22.62 18.22 26.38
N THR A 100 -21.93 18.83 27.35
CA THR A 100 -21.14 20.06 27.16
C THR A 100 -19.76 19.78 26.52
N PRO A 101 -19.26 20.66 25.61
CA PRO A 101 -18.00 20.45 24.86
C PRO A 101 -16.71 20.38 25.71
N GLU A 102 -16.68 21.02 26.88
CA GLU A 102 -15.45 21.28 27.63
C GLU A 102 -14.84 20.01 28.27
N ALA A 103 -15.67 19.11 28.81
CA ALA A 103 -15.19 17.87 29.43
C ALA A 103 -14.62 16.87 28.41
N THR A 104 -15.11 16.92 27.17
CA THR A 104 -14.63 16.08 26.07
C THR A 104 -13.33 16.60 25.47
N SER A 105 -13.14 17.93 25.43
CA SER A 105 -11.89 18.56 24.99
C SER A 105 -10.71 18.20 25.91
N GLN A 106 -10.89 18.38 27.22
CA GLN A 106 -9.83 18.09 28.20
C GLN A 106 -9.40 16.62 28.22
N LYS A 107 -10.36 15.69 28.06
CA LYS A 107 -10.05 14.26 28.02
C LYS A 107 -9.36 13.82 26.73
N ARG A 108 -9.67 14.45 25.59
CA ARG A 108 -8.99 14.21 24.31
C ARG A 108 -7.57 14.76 24.32
N GLU A 109 -7.37 15.96 24.85
CA GLU A 109 -6.06 16.60 24.98
C GLU A 109 -5.12 15.80 25.89
N GLN A 110 -5.64 15.23 26.99
CA GLN A 110 -4.88 14.33 27.86
C GLN A 110 -4.44 13.04 27.14
N LEU A 111 -5.32 12.42 26.35
CA LEU A 111 -5.01 11.20 25.59
C LEU A 111 -4.03 11.46 24.44
N GLU A 112 -4.14 12.60 23.75
CA GLU A 112 -3.20 13.02 22.70
C GLU A 112 -1.82 13.33 23.28
N THR A 113 -1.75 14.03 24.41
CA THR A 113 -0.49 14.32 25.11
C THR A 113 0.20 13.02 25.56
N GLU A 114 -0.56 12.05 26.08
CA GLU A 114 0.01 10.77 26.49
C GLU A 114 0.49 9.93 25.28
N ARG A 115 -0.24 9.99 24.16
CA ARG A 115 0.18 9.34 22.90
C ARG A 115 1.47 9.95 22.35
N GLN A 116 1.56 11.28 22.28
CA GLN A 116 2.76 11.99 21.86
C GLN A 116 3.95 11.68 22.76
N ARG A 117 3.74 11.60 24.09
CA ARG A 117 4.80 11.25 25.04
C ARG A 117 5.34 9.84 24.79
N ARG A 118 4.46 8.85 24.58
CA ARG A 118 4.85 7.46 24.27
C ARG A 118 5.61 7.35 22.95
N GLU A 119 5.22 8.14 21.94
CA GLU A 119 5.91 8.19 20.65
C GLU A 119 7.30 8.83 20.77
N GLN A 120 7.42 9.95 21.49
CA GLN A 120 8.72 10.56 21.78
C GLN A 120 9.64 9.64 22.60
N GLU A 121 9.11 8.93 23.60
CA GLU A 121 9.86 7.94 24.37
C GLU A 121 10.35 6.79 23.48
N ARG A 122 9.51 6.33 22.54
CA ARG A 122 9.89 5.29 21.56
C ARG A 122 11.00 5.76 20.62
N LEU A 123 10.91 6.98 20.09
CA LEU A 123 11.94 7.57 19.22
C LEU A 123 13.26 7.73 19.97
N LYS A 124 13.25 8.31 21.17
CA LYS A 124 14.44 8.45 22.03
C LYS A 124 15.09 7.10 22.35
N ARG A 125 14.28 6.07 22.59
CA ARG A 125 14.79 4.71 22.83
C ARG A 125 15.43 4.13 21.57
N ALA A 126 14.81 4.30 20.41
CA ALA A 126 15.36 3.83 19.14
C ALA A 126 16.70 4.52 18.81
N GLU A 127 16.79 5.83 19.00
CA GLU A 127 18.04 6.59 18.82
C GLU A 127 19.15 6.11 19.77
N LYS A 128 18.82 5.90 21.06
CA LYS A 128 19.77 5.40 22.04
C LYS A 128 20.26 3.98 21.71
N ASP A 129 19.35 3.11 21.29
CA ASP A 129 19.67 1.73 20.89
C ASP A 129 20.56 1.72 19.62
N GLU A 130 20.31 2.61 18.65
CA GLU A 130 21.13 2.76 17.46
C GLU A 130 22.53 3.30 17.79
N GLN A 131 22.62 4.35 18.62
CA GLN A 131 23.90 4.90 19.07
C GLN A 131 24.73 3.84 19.80
N GLN A 132 24.11 3.08 20.71
CA GLN A 132 24.79 2.01 21.44
C GLN A 132 25.31 0.91 20.51
N ARG A 133 24.59 0.57 19.43
CA ARG A 133 25.07 -0.37 18.40
C ARG A 133 26.28 0.19 17.66
N ARG A 134 26.25 1.46 17.24
CA ARG A 134 27.38 2.13 16.56
C ARG A 134 28.63 2.20 17.44
N ASP A 135 28.47 2.51 18.73
CA ASP A 135 29.57 2.56 19.70
C ASP A 135 30.16 1.18 19.97
N THR A 136 29.31 0.14 19.98
CA THR A 136 29.76 -1.26 20.15
C THR A 136 30.54 -1.73 18.93
N PHE A 137 30.04 -1.46 17.73
CA PHE A 137 30.73 -1.77 16.48
C PHE A 137 32.09 -1.06 16.39
N SER A 138 32.12 0.27 16.60
CA SER A 138 33.35 1.07 16.48
C SER A 138 34.44 0.55 17.40
N ARG A 139 34.12 0.24 18.67
CA ARG A 139 35.07 -0.34 19.63
C ARG A 139 35.61 -1.70 19.19
N GLN A 140 34.74 -2.60 18.72
CA GLN A 140 35.15 -3.93 18.27
C GLN A 140 36.02 -3.85 17.00
N PHE A 141 35.61 -3.02 16.04
CA PHE A 141 36.34 -2.83 14.79
C PHE A 141 37.72 -2.21 15.03
N ASP A 142 37.83 -1.17 15.86
CA ASP A 142 39.12 -0.54 16.18
C ASP A 142 40.08 -1.50 16.89
N ASP A 143 39.58 -2.35 17.78
CA ASP A 143 40.39 -3.38 18.44
C ASP A 143 40.93 -4.41 17.45
N MET A 144 40.07 -4.92 16.57
CA MET A 144 40.47 -5.85 15.51
C MET A 144 41.45 -5.20 14.51
N ARG A 145 41.17 -3.97 14.09
CA ARG A 145 42.01 -3.22 13.15
C ARG A 145 43.41 -2.98 13.70
N ARG A 146 43.57 -2.71 15.00
CA ARG A 146 44.88 -2.55 15.65
C ARG A 146 45.70 -3.85 15.68
N LYS A 147 45.02 -4.99 15.77
CA LYS A 147 45.65 -6.33 15.82
C LYS A 147 45.96 -6.87 14.42
N ALA A 148 45.25 -6.39 13.40
CA ALA A 148 45.42 -6.85 12.03
C ALA A 148 46.70 -6.29 11.40
N VAL A 149 47.39 -7.13 10.63
CA VAL A 149 48.58 -6.76 9.84
C VAL A 149 48.26 -6.98 8.37
N ASN A 150 48.63 -6.05 7.50
CA ASN A 150 48.45 -6.25 6.06
C ASN A 150 49.32 -7.41 5.57
N GLY A 151 48.70 -8.39 4.92
CA GLY A 151 49.38 -9.58 4.42
C GLY A 151 48.53 -10.37 3.43
N LYS A 152 49.10 -11.49 2.94
CA LYS A 152 48.38 -12.46 2.12
C LYS A 152 47.49 -13.32 3.02
N SER A 153 46.22 -13.48 2.64
CA SER A 153 45.28 -14.34 3.36
C SER A 153 45.25 -15.74 2.75
N ASP A 154 45.33 -16.78 3.59
CA ASP A 154 45.23 -18.18 3.16
C ASP A 154 43.94 -18.46 2.39
N TYR A 155 42.83 -17.81 2.76
CA TYR A 155 41.57 -17.88 2.03
C TYR A 155 41.70 -17.38 0.58
N LEU A 156 42.35 -16.25 0.38
CA LEU A 156 42.53 -15.67 -0.96
C LEU A 156 43.55 -16.45 -1.79
N VAL A 157 44.59 -17.00 -1.14
CA VAL A 157 45.55 -17.92 -1.76
C VAL A 157 44.82 -19.18 -2.25
N ALA A 158 43.99 -19.80 -1.42
CA ALA A 158 43.16 -20.93 -1.81
C ALA A 158 42.14 -20.58 -2.92
N LYS A 159 41.67 -19.33 -2.94
CA LYS A 159 40.82 -18.78 -4.00
C LYS A 159 41.60 -18.24 -5.22
N GLY A 160 42.90 -18.50 -5.34
CA GLY A 160 43.66 -18.17 -6.56
C GLY A 160 43.82 -16.67 -6.83
N VAL A 161 43.51 -15.82 -5.85
CA VAL A 161 43.61 -14.35 -5.90
C VAL A 161 44.49 -13.83 -4.74
N GLY A 162 45.51 -14.61 -4.37
CA GLY A 162 46.38 -14.36 -3.22
C GLY A 162 47.43 -13.27 -3.40
N ASP A 163 47.46 -12.57 -4.54
CA ASP A 163 48.37 -11.45 -4.76
C ASP A 163 47.88 -10.15 -4.15
N PHE A 164 46.60 -10.08 -3.79
CA PHE A 164 46.03 -8.96 -3.04
C PHE A 164 46.30 -9.11 -1.54
N THR A 165 46.76 -8.02 -0.93
CA THR A 165 47.00 -7.95 0.52
C THR A 165 45.85 -7.29 1.24
N PHE A 166 45.44 -7.87 2.36
CA PHE A 166 44.36 -7.36 3.22
C PHE A 166 44.81 -7.36 4.69
N PRO A 167 44.11 -6.64 5.59
CA PRO A 167 44.33 -6.78 7.02
C PRO A 167 44.01 -8.21 7.46
N VAL A 168 44.99 -8.92 8.02
CA VAL A 168 44.87 -10.28 8.55
C VAL A 168 45.07 -10.26 10.06
N LEU A 169 44.12 -10.84 10.79
CA LEU A 169 44.14 -10.96 12.24
C LEU A 169 45.14 -12.05 12.70
N PRO A 170 45.56 -12.05 13.98
CA PRO A 170 46.52 -13.04 14.49
C PRO A 170 46.06 -14.50 14.38
N ASP A 171 44.76 -14.74 14.27
CA ASP A 171 44.16 -16.08 14.06
C ASP A 171 44.12 -16.50 12.58
N GLY A 172 44.67 -15.69 11.67
CA GLY A 172 44.67 -15.91 10.22
C GLY A 172 43.41 -15.43 9.50
N SER A 173 42.43 -14.90 10.22
CA SER A 173 41.19 -14.38 9.61
C SER A 173 41.44 -13.05 8.90
N LEU A 174 40.94 -12.91 7.68
CA LEU A 174 40.92 -11.64 6.95
C LEU A 174 39.86 -10.71 7.56
N LEU A 175 40.21 -9.44 7.80
CA LEU A 175 39.29 -8.40 8.26
C LEU A 175 38.94 -7.47 7.09
N LEU A 176 37.65 -7.43 6.74
CA LEU A 176 37.11 -6.67 5.63
C LEU A 176 36.24 -5.52 6.15
N ALA A 177 36.70 -4.28 5.97
CA ALA A 177 35.95 -3.08 6.33
C ALA A 177 34.91 -2.73 5.24
N LEU A 178 33.68 -2.39 5.65
CA LEU A 178 32.60 -1.98 4.75
C LEU A 178 32.26 -0.52 5.00
N VAL A 179 32.23 0.26 3.93
CA VAL A 179 31.96 1.69 3.95
C VAL A 179 30.54 1.99 3.50
N ASP A 180 29.96 3.06 4.04
CA ASP A 180 28.69 3.59 3.58
C ASP A 180 28.85 4.61 2.43
N LYS A 181 27.76 5.30 2.07
CA LYS A 181 27.75 6.36 1.04
C LYS A 181 28.75 7.50 1.32
N SER A 182 29.03 7.80 2.59
CA SER A 182 29.96 8.85 3.01
C SER A 182 31.43 8.40 2.98
N GLY A 183 31.66 7.09 2.88
CA GLY A 183 33.00 6.50 3.00
C GLY A 183 33.39 6.13 4.44
N ALA A 184 32.52 6.36 5.42
CA ALA A 184 32.74 5.95 6.79
C ALA A 184 32.58 4.42 6.93
N VAL A 185 33.43 3.79 7.74
CA VAL A 185 33.30 2.35 8.03
C VAL A 185 32.14 2.15 9.00
N THR A 186 31.09 1.46 8.54
CA THR A 186 29.84 1.25 9.30
C THR A 186 29.54 -0.22 9.55
N ALA A 187 30.24 -1.11 8.86
CA ALA A 187 30.17 -2.54 9.06
C ALA A 187 31.53 -3.18 8.76
N ALA A 188 31.73 -4.41 9.24
CA ALA A 188 32.91 -5.19 8.90
C ALA A 188 32.60 -6.69 8.93
N GLN A 189 33.34 -7.45 8.14
CA GLN A 189 33.26 -8.90 8.06
C GLN A 189 34.62 -9.52 8.29
N THR A 190 34.68 -10.63 9.02
CA THR A 190 35.84 -11.51 9.08
C THR A 190 35.65 -12.72 8.17
N ILE A 191 36.70 -13.14 7.48
CA ILE A 191 36.73 -14.36 6.67
C ILE A 191 37.86 -15.25 7.17
N THR A 192 37.54 -16.44 7.69
CA THR A 192 38.57 -17.38 8.18
C THR A 192 39.38 -17.97 7.01
N SER A 193 40.51 -18.61 7.31
CA SER A 193 41.29 -19.36 6.31
C SER A 193 40.50 -20.43 5.57
N HIS A 194 39.46 -20.99 6.21
CA HIS A 194 38.52 -21.96 5.62
C HIS A 194 37.36 -21.31 4.85
N GLY A 195 37.28 -19.98 4.81
CA GLY A 195 36.25 -19.24 4.09
C GLY A 195 34.94 -19.02 4.87
N GLU A 196 34.91 -19.28 6.18
CA GLU A 196 33.75 -18.93 7.01
C GLU A 196 33.66 -17.41 7.16
N LYS A 197 32.52 -16.84 6.78
CA LYS A 197 32.26 -15.41 6.80
C LYS A 197 31.42 -15.04 8.02
N ARG A 198 31.86 -14.07 8.83
CA ARG A 198 31.10 -13.57 10.00
C ARG A 198 31.07 -12.05 10.03
N LEU A 199 29.88 -11.48 10.20
CA LEU A 199 29.69 -10.03 10.32
C LEU A 199 29.91 -9.60 11.79
N LEU A 200 30.62 -8.49 12.02
CA LEU A 200 30.86 -7.97 13.37
C LEU A 200 29.54 -7.52 14.02
N THR A 201 29.42 -7.73 15.33
CA THR A 201 28.23 -7.30 16.09
C THR A 201 28.08 -5.78 16.05
N GLY A 202 26.86 -5.30 15.80
CA GLY A 202 26.56 -3.88 15.66
C GLY A 202 26.80 -3.30 14.27
N SER A 203 27.24 -4.10 13.30
CA SER A 203 27.45 -3.68 11.90
C SER A 203 26.15 -3.19 11.23
N ALA A 204 26.21 -2.01 10.62
CA ALA A 204 25.15 -1.48 9.75
C ALA A 204 25.38 -1.90 8.29
N LYS A 205 25.04 -3.16 7.97
CA LYS A 205 25.37 -3.81 6.67
C LYS A 205 24.65 -3.20 5.46
N ARG A 206 23.38 -2.81 5.60
CA ARG A 206 22.49 -2.49 4.47
C ARG A 206 23.06 -1.32 3.65
N GLY A 207 23.44 -1.60 2.39
CA GLY A 207 24.06 -0.62 1.49
C GLY A 207 25.54 -0.33 1.76
N ALA A 208 26.13 -0.92 2.80
CA ALA A 208 27.58 -0.86 3.03
C ALA A 208 28.31 -1.86 2.13
N TYR A 209 29.47 -1.48 1.61
CA TYR A 209 30.25 -2.28 0.66
C TYR A 209 31.75 -2.19 0.93
N HIS A 210 32.52 -3.15 0.43
CA HIS A 210 33.98 -3.06 0.40
C HIS A 210 34.44 -2.59 -0.98
N ALA A 211 35.21 -1.50 -1.05
CA ALA A 211 35.83 -1.06 -2.31
C ALA A 211 37.18 -1.76 -2.50
N ILE A 212 37.36 -2.45 -3.63
CA ILE A 212 38.61 -3.16 -3.99
C ILE A 212 39.67 -2.15 -4.42
N ASN A 213 39.25 -1.13 -5.15
CA ASN A 213 40.07 -0.03 -5.65
C ASN A 213 39.34 1.30 -5.48
N ALA A 214 40.06 2.40 -5.68
CA ALA A 214 39.52 3.76 -5.60
C ALA A 214 40.09 4.61 -6.75
N PRO A 215 39.64 4.40 -8.01
CA PRO A 215 40.10 5.21 -9.13
C PRO A 215 39.65 6.67 -8.98
N GLU A 216 40.49 7.63 -9.42
CA GLU A 216 40.19 9.06 -9.33
C GLU A 216 38.96 9.47 -10.17
N THR A 217 38.74 8.78 -11.29
CA THR A 217 37.55 8.90 -12.13
C THR A 217 37.13 7.51 -12.59
N THR A 218 35.82 7.25 -12.68
CA THR A 218 35.31 5.97 -13.15
C THR A 218 34.14 6.14 -14.08
N GLN A 219 34.18 5.49 -15.24
CA GLN A 219 33.07 5.43 -16.20
C GLN A 219 32.20 4.18 -15.99
N SER A 220 32.73 3.18 -15.30
CA SER A 220 32.05 1.91 -15.03
C SER A 220 32.27 1.45 -13.59
N ILE A 221 31.30 0.72 -13.05
CA ILE A 221 31.33 0.21 -11.68
C ILE A 221 30.97 -1.27 -11.73
N LEU A 222 31.81 -2.11 -11.13
CA LEU A 222 31.57 -3.53 -10.96
C LEU A 222 31.13 -3.81 -9.52
N ILE A 223 30.00 -4.50 -9.37
CA ILE A 223 29.49 -4.94 -8.07
C ILE A 223 29.46 -6.46 -8.09
N ALA A 224 30.18 -7.11 -7.18
CA ALA A 224 30.11 -8.56 -7.01
C ALA A 224 29.55 -8.92 -5.63
N GLU A 225 28.99 -10.13 -5.52
CA GLU A 225 28.46 -10.63 -4.25
C GLU A 225 29.58 -10.85 -3.23
N GLY A 226 30.60 -11.65 -3.57
CA GLY A 226 31.69 -12.02 -2.66
C GLY A 226 33.00 -11.27 -2.93
N LEU A 227 33.91 -11.30 -1.94
CA LEU A 227 35.26 -10.72 -2.06
C LEU A 227 36.08 -11.35 -3.19
N ALA A 228 36.15 -12.68 -3.28
CA ALA A 228 36.92 -13.37 -4.32
C ALA A 228 36.37 -13.08 -5.73
N THR A 229 35.04 -13.09 -5.89
CA THR A 229 34.36 -12.70 -7.13
C THR A 229 34.67 -11.25 -7.50
N ALA A 230 34.64 -10.32 -6.54
CA ALA A 230 35.00 -8.91 -6.76
C ALA A 230 36.46 -8.76 -7.20
N LEU A 231 37.40 -9.49 -6.59
CA LEU A 231 38.81 -9.47 -6.98
C LEU A 231 39.02 -10.00 -8.39
N SER A 232 38.37 -11.11 -8.76
CA SER A 232 38.44 -11.63 -10.13
C SER A 232 37.78 -10.67 -11.14
N ALA A 233 36.66 -10.03 -10.79
CA ALA A 233 36.03 -9.01 -11.62
C ALA A 233 36.92 -7.77 -11.82
N HIS A 234 37.64 -7.36 -10.77
CA HIS A 234 38.64 -6.30 -10.85
C HIS A 234 39.80 -6.67 -11.79
N LEU A 235 40.30 -7.91 -11.75
CA LEU A 235 41.32 -8.37 -12.69
C LEU A 235 40.80 -8.39 -14.14
N ILE A 236 39.51 -8.70 -14.34
CA ILE A 236 38.86 -8.74 -15.65
C ILE A 236 38.74 -7.32 -16.25
N ARG A 237 38.46 -6.30 -15.43
CA ARG A 237 38.40 -4.87 -15.81
C ARG A 237 39.06 -3.96 -14.75
N PRO A 238 40.38 -3.81 -14.78
CA PRO A 238 41.13 -3.05 -13.76
C PRO A 238 40.77 -1.57 -13.68
N GLU A 239 40.25 -1.00 -14.77
CA GLU A 239 39.87 0.41 -14.89
C GLU A 239 38.53 0.76 -14.20
N ALA A 240 37.69 -0.24 -13.90
CA ALA A 240 36.41 -0.02 -13.25
C ALA A 240 36.56 0.08 -11.73
N LEU A 241 35.76 0.94 -11.10
CA LEU A 241 35.57 0.87 -9.65
C LEU A 241 34.90 -0.46 -9.31
N THR A 242 35.58 -1.33 -8.57
CA THR A 242 35.05 -2.64 -8.18
C THR A 242 34.75 -2.69 -6.70
N VAL A 243 33.57 -3.18 -6.36
CA VAL A 243 33.13 -3.33 -4.96
C VAL A 243 32.57 -4.72 -4.70
N ALA A 244 32.68 -5.16 -3.44
CA ALA A 244 32.02 -6.36 -2.93
C ALA A 244 30.82 -5.97 -2.05
N ALA A 245 29.63 -6.50 -2.35
CA ALA A 245 28.41 -6.31 -1.58
C ALA A 245 28.28 -7.26 -0.38
N ILE A 246 29.17 -8.26 -0.31
CA ILE A 246 29.34 -9.26 0.74
C ILE A 246 28.35 -10.42 0.72
N ASP A 247 27.09 -10.16 0.39
CA ASP A 247 26.05 -11.18 0.18
C ASP A 247 24.98 -10.73 -0.82
N ALA A 248 24.28 -11.69 -1.44
CA ALA A 248 23.22 -11.46 -2.42
C ALA A 248 22.13 -10.50 -1.93
N GLY A 249 21.77 -10.56 -0.64
CA GLY A 249 20.74 -9.72 -0.04
C GLY A 249 21.11 -8.23 0.04
N ASN A 250 22.39 -7.90 -0.13
CA ASN A 250 22.90 -6.54 -0.06
C ASN A 250 23.19 -5.91 -1.45
N LEU A 251 23.21 -6.71 -2.53
CA LEU A 251 23.47 -6.25 -3.89
C LEU A 251 22.57 -5.08 -4.32
N LEU A 252 21.27 -5.18 -4.05
CA LEU A 252 20.27 -4.15 -4.37
C LEU A 252 20.63 -2.80 -3.73
N TYR A 253 20.90 -2.81 -2.42
CA TYR A 253 21.15 -1.58 -1.67
C TYR A 253 22.50 -0.96 -2.03
N VAL A 254 23.52 -1.79 -2.27
CA VAL A 254 24.84 -1.34 -2.73
C VAL A 254 24.76 -0.74 -4.12
N ALA A 255 23.99 -1.35 -5.03
CA ALA A 255 23.75 -0.79 -6.35
C ALA A 255 23.10 0.60 -6.27
N GLN A 256 22.04 0.75 -5.48
CA GLN A 256 21.36 2.04 -5.26
C GLN A 256 22.31 3.10 -4.72
N VAL A 257 23.09 2.78 -3.67
CA VAL A 257 24.08 3.69 -3.08
C VAL A 257 25.12 4.15 -4.12
N LEU A 258 25.59 3.24 -4.97
CA LEU A 258 26.56 3.57 -6.01
C LEU A 258 25.96 4.34 -7.18
N ARG A 259 24.69 4.12 -7.53
CA ARG A 259 23.98 4.92 -8.53
C ARG A 259 23.79 6.35 -8.06
N ASP A 260 23.44 6.56 -6.80
CA ASP A 260 23.32 7.90 -6.21
C ASP A 260 24.67 8.62 -6.21
N LYS A 261 25.76 7.92 -5.87
CA LYS A 261 27.11 8.48 -5.82
C LYS A 261 27.72 8.73 -7.21
N PHE A 262 27.39 7.89 -8.19
CA PHE A 262 27.90 7.97 -9.56
C PHE A 262 26.76 7.90 -10.59
N PRO A 263 25.96 8.96 -10.75
CA PRO A 263 24.73 8.94 -11.55
C PRO A 263 24.93 8.52 -13.00
N SER A 264 26.07 8.89 -13.60
CA SER A 264 26.38 8.66 -15.01
C SER A 264 27.22 7.40 -15.28
N ALA A 265 27.70 6.70 -14.26
CA ALA A 265 28.54 5.53 -14.46
C ALA A 265 27.73 4.31 -14.92
N GLN A 266 28.33 3.45 -15.74
CA GLN A 266 27.76 2.17 -16.10
C GLN A 266 27.93 1.17 -14.94
N ILE A 267 26.84 0.79 -14.28
CA ILE A 267 26.88 -0.20 -13.19
C ILE A 267 26.67 -1.59 -13.78
N ILE A 268 27.55 -2.53 -13.43
CA ILE A 268 27.52 -3.93 -13.88
C ILE A 268 27.59 -4.83 -12.65
N ILE A 269 26.61 -5.72 -12.51
CA ILE A 269 26.57 -6.73 -11.46
C ILE A 269 27.25 -8.00 -11.95
N ALA A 270 28.43 -8.30 -11.39
CA ALA A 270 29.15 -9.55 -11.60
C ALA A 270 28.52 -10.64 -10.73
N ALA A 271 27.58 -11.37 -11.32
CA ALA A 271 26.69 -12.28 -10.62
C ALA A 271 27.30 -13.68 -10.46
N ASP A 272 26.96 -14.35 -9.36
CA ASP A 272 27.23 -15.77 -9.17
C ASP A 272 26.23 -16.57 -10.02
N ASN A 273 26.72 -17.56 -10.77
CA ASN A 273 25.86 -18.48 -11.49
C ASN A 273 25.50 -19.65 -10.57
N ASP A 274 24.39 -19.54 -9.83
CA ASP A 274 23.88 -20.60 -8.94
C ASP A 274 23.14 -21.72 -9.71
N HIS A 275 23.55 -22.00 -10.95
CA HIS A 275 22.89 -23.01 -11.78
C HIS A 275 22.91 -24.38 -11.10
N SER A 276 21.72 -24.94 -10.89
CA SER A 276 21.52 -26.31 -10.42
C SER A 276 20.27 -26.87 -11.08
N GLU A 277 20.31 -28.15 -11.48
CA GLU A 277 19.20 -28.80 -12.16
C GLU A 277 17.90 -28.66 -11.35
N GLY A 278 16.86 -28.11 -11.99
CA GLY A 278 15.53 -27.93 -11.39
C GLY A 278 15.43 -26.85 -10.31
N ARG A 279 16.38 -25.93 -10.18
CA ARG A 279 16.28 -24.77 -9.27
C ARG A 279 16.53 -23.45 -9.99
N GLN A 280 15.82 -22.42 -9.55
CA GLN A 280 16.05 -21.05 -10.01
C GLN A 280 17.44 -20.57 -9.59
N ASN A 281 18.12 -19.88 -10.51
CA ASN A 281 19.44 -19.31 -10.28
C ASN A 281 19.32 -18.06 -9.39
N THR A 282 19.49 -18.25 -8.08
CA THR A 282 19.33 -17.21 -7.06
C THR A 282 20.30 -16.05 -7.25
N GLY A 283 21.56 -16.33 -7.58
CA GLY A 283 22.57 -15.31 -7.89
C GLY A 283 22.18 -14.44 -9.09
N ARG A 284 21.68 -15.04 -10.17
CA ARG A 284 21.12 -14.30 -11.32
C ARG A 284 19.94 -13.42 -10.92
N ILE A 285 18.97 -13.94 -10.18
CA ILE A 285 17.77 -13.18 -9.78
C ILE A 285 18.15 -11.97 -8.92
N ALA A 286 19.04 -12.16 -7.93
CA ALA A 286 19.50 -11.07 -7.08
C ALA A 286 20.24 -9.99 -7.88
N ALA A 287 21.07 -10.40 -8.84
CA ALA A 287 21.80 -9.50 -9.71
C ALA A 287 20.90 -8.73 -10.68
N GLU A 288 19.92 -9.39 -11.31
CA GLU A 288 18.94 -8.73 -12.18
C GLU A 288 18.09 -7.73 -11.42
N LYS A 289 17.64 -8.08 -10.19
CA LYS A 289 16.91 -7.14 -9.32
C LYS A 289 17.75 -5.90 -8.99
N ALA A 290 19.02 -6.08 -8.65
CA ALA A 290 19.92 -4.98 -8.37
C ALA A 290 20.15 -4.11 -9.61
N ALA A 291 20.45 -4.72 -10.76
CA ALA A 291 20.65 -4.04 -12.03
C ALA A 291 19.41 -3.24 -12.47
N LEU A 292 18.20 -3.81 -12.38
CA LEU A 292 16.95 -3.12 -12.74
C LEU A 292 16.74 -1.84 -11.92
N SER A 293 17.03 -1.87 -10.61
CA SER A 293 16.86 -0.72 -9.72
C SER A 293 17.74 0.48 -10.06
N VAL A 294 18.78 0.28 -10.87
CA VAL A 294 19.76 1.31 -11.22
C VAL A 294 20.02 1.41 -12.71
N SER A 295 19.15 0.85 -13.57
CA SER A 295 19.39 0.78 -15.03
C SER A 295 20.79 0.21 -15.38
N GLY A 296 21.23 -0.77 -14.59
CA GLY A 296 22.53 -1.43 -14.69
C GLY A 296 22.53 -2.63 -15.64
N TRP A 297 23.66 -3.32 -15.67
CA TRP A 297 23.93 -4.51 -16.47
C TRP A 297 24.19 -5.71 -15.55
N VAL A 298 24.03 -6.92 -16.08
CA VAL A 298 24.38 -8.18 -15.39
C VAL A 298 25.40 -8.93 -16.25
N ALA A 299 26.39 -9.55 -15.61
CA ALA A 299 27.34 -10.46 -16.24
C ALA A 299 27.41 -11.77 -15.43
N LEU A 300 27.16 -12.90 -16.09
CA LEU A 300 27.18 -14.25 -15.51
C LEU A 300 28.28 -15.10 -16.17
N PRO A 301 28.98 -15.97 -15.42
CA PRO A 301 29.83 -16.99 -16.01
C PRO A 301 29.03 -17.90 -16.94
N PRO A 302 29.49 -18.16 -18.17
CA PRO A 302 28.77 -19.01 -19.13
C PRO A 302 28.98 -20.50 -18.81
N THR A 303 28.44 -20.96 -17.69
CA THR A 303 28.50 -22.35 -17.22
C THR A 303 27.10 -22.96 -17.09
N ASP A 304 27.02 -24.27 -17.29
CA ASP A 304 25.85 -25.13 -17.07
C ASP A 304 25.81 -25.74 -15.66
N HIS A 305 26.67 -25.26 -14.77
CA HIS A 305 26.80 -25.69 -13.39
C HIS A 305 27.10 -24.47 -12.51
N LYS A 306 26.96 -24.68 -11.20
CA LYS A 306 27.25 -23.65 -10.21
C LYS A 306 28.70 -23.16 -10.33
N ALA A 307 28.89 -21.88 -10.62
CA ALA A 307 30.20 -21.23 -10.69
C ALA A 307 30.06 -19.72 -10.44
N ASP A 308 31.06 -19.12 -9.81
CA ASP A 308 31.23 -17.67 -9.79
C ASP A 308 32.31 -17.22 -10.81
N TRP A 309 32.50 -15.90 -10.95
CA TRP A 309 33.56 -15.38 -11.84
C TRP A 309 34.97 -15.73 -11.40
N ASN A 310 35.18 -16.03 -10.12
CA ASN A 310 36.46 -16.48 -9.59
C ASN A 310 36.75 -17.93 -10.01
N ASP A 311 35.77 -18.83 -9.92
CA ASP A 311 35.87 -20.21 -10.38
C ASP A 311 36.13 -20.26 -11.90
N TYR A 312 35.40 -19.44 -12.67
CA TYR A 312 35.61 -19.34 -14.13
C TYR A 312 37.01 -18.80 -14.47
N HIS A 313 37.46 -17.75 -13.77
CA HIS A 313 38.80 -17.18 -13.94
C HIS A 313 39.89 -18.21 -13.65
N GLN A 314 39.81 -18.93 -12.53
CA GLN A 314 40.82 -19.94 -12.19
C GLN A 314 40.90 -21.07 -13.23
N LYS A 315 39.74 -21.52 -13.74
CA LYS A 315 39.68 -22.63 -14.69
C LYS A 315 40.16 -22.27 -16.08
N HIS A 316 39.82 -21.07 -16.57
CA HIS A 316 40.02 -20.68 -17.97
C HIS A 316 41.10 -19.62 -18.18
N GLY A 317 41.62 -19.05 -17.10
CA GLY A 317 42.59 -17.95 -17.13
C GLY A 317 41.97 -16.60 -17.45
N ILE A 318 42.71 -15.52 -17.16
CA ILE A 318 42.17 -14.17 -17.18
C ILE A 318 41.67 -13.71 -18.56
N LYS A 319 42.38 -14.07 -19.65
CA LYS A 319 42.00 -13.67 -21.01
C LYS A 319 40.63 -14.23 -21.40
N CYS A 320 40.41 -15.52 -21.18
CA CYS A 320 39.14 -16.18 -21.46
C CYS A 320 38.02 -15.64 -20.57
N ALA A 321 38.31 -15.38 -19.29
CA ALA A 321 37.36 -14.78 -18.36
C ALA A 321 36.93 -13.37 -18.81
N THR A 322 37.86 -12.53 -19.28
CA THR A 322 37.55 -11.20 -19.81
C THR A 322 36.66 -11.27 -21.05
N GLU A 323 36.96 -12.15 -22.00
CA GLU A 323 36.12 -12.33 -23.19
C GLU A 323 34.71 -12.83 -22.83
N ALA A 324 34.63 -13.83 -21.95
CA ALA A 324 33.37 -14.39 -21.48
C ALA A 324 32.53 -13.34 -20.74
N PHE A 325 33.14 -12.56 -19.86
CA PHE A 325 32.48 -11.49 -19.12
C PHE A 325 31.89 -10.46 -20.07
N ASN A 326 32.67 -10.01 -21.05
CA ASN A 326 32.19 -9.02 -22.01
C ASN A 326 31.04 -9.54 -22.89
N LYS A 327 31.09 -10.82 -23.28
CA LYS A 327 30.03 -11.47 -24.08
C LYS A 327 28.77 -11.77 -23.29
N SER A 328 28.88 -12.01 -21.98
CA SER A 328 27.74 -12.35 -21.13
C SER A 328 27.05 -11.15 -20.50
N MET A 329 27.52 -9.93 -20.76
CA MET A 329 26.86 -8.70 -20.32
C MET A 329 25.53 -8.49 -21.04
N TYR A 330 24.47 -8.27 -20.28
CA TYR A 330 23.19 -7.83 -20.80
C TYR A 330 22.55 -6.81 -19.85
N GLN A 331 21.76 -5.88 -20.40
CA GLN A 331 20.83 -5.13 -19.58
C GLN A 331 19.59 -5.98 -19.40
N PRO A 332 19.16 -6.25 -18.16
CA PRO A 332 17.80 -6.72 -17.96
C PRO A 332 16.87 -5.64 -18.52
N GLN A 333 16.13 -5.97 -19.57
CA GLN A 333 15.24 -5.01 -20.21
C GLN A 333 14.10 -4.66 -19.24
N GLY A 334 14.03 -3.39 -18.85
CA GLY A 334 12.78 -2.78 -18.43
C GLY A 334 11.94 -2.50 -19.67
N ASN A 335 11.38 -3.55 -20.29
CA ASN A 335 10.40 -3.33 -21.36
C ASN A 335 9.13 -2.77 -20.74
N GLY A 336 8.67 -1.63 -21.28
CA GLY A 336 7.23 -1.37 -21.34
C GLY A 336 6.56 -2.65 -21.84
N VAL A 337 5.63 -3.15 -21.04
CA VAL A 337 5.11 -4.52 -21.16
C VAL A 337 4.39 -4.70 -22.50
N LYS A 338 5.08 -5.21 -23.51
CA LYS A 338 4.48 -6.03 -24.56
C LYS A 338 4.81 -7.48 -24.22
N HIS A 339 3.82 -8.14 -23.64
CA HIS A 339 3.78 -9.59 -23.47
C HIS A 339 3.65 -10.22 -24.86
N GLU A 340 4.74 -10.80 -25.39
CA GLU A 340 4.62 -12.08 -26.05
C GLU A 340 5.18 -13.13 -25.08
N PRO A 341 4.35 -14.08 -24.66
CA PRO A 341 4.65 -14.90 -23.50
C PRO A 341 5.50 -16.11 -23.92
N GLN A 342 6.55 -16.37 -23.16
CA GLN A 342 7.20 -17.67 -23.09
C GLN A 342 7.12 -18.10 -21.64
N THR A 343 6.04 -18.78 -21.31
CA THR A 343 5.95 -19.91 -20.38
C THR A 343 7.05 -19.97 -19.32
N ILE A 344 6.93 -19.11 -18.30
CA ILE A 344 7.56 -19.34 -17.01
C ILE A 344 6.53 -20.11 -16.18
N GLU A 345 6.74 -21.42 -16.07
CA GLU A 345 6.10 -22.28 -15.09
C GLU A 345 6.24 -21.66 -13.70
N GLY A 346 5.11 -21.56 -13.01
CA GLY A 346 5.00 -20.97 -11.69
C GLY A 346 5.98 -21.59 -10.71
N SER A 347 6.65 -20.73 -9.94
CA SER A 347 7.35 -21.15 -8.73
C SER A 347 6.34 -21.74 -7.74
N ASP A 348 6.32 -23.07 -7.68
CA ASP A 348 5.64 -23.82 -6.65
C ASP A 348 6.10 -23.37 -5.27
N PHE A 349 5.12 -23.06 -4.41
CA PHE A 349 5.29 -23.31 -2.99
C PHE A 349 5.66 -24.78 -2.84
N LYS A 350 6.92 -25.09 -2.51
CA LYS A 350 7.34 -26.43 -2.10
C LYS A 350 6.63 -26.80 -0.80
N VAL A 351 5.40 -27.29 -0.93
CA VAL A 351 4.92 -28.40 -0.12
C VAL A 351 5.68 -29.60 -0.66
N MET A 352 6.61 -30.14 0.13
CA MET A 352 7.13 -31.49 -0.13
C MET A 352 5.95 -32.45 -0.05
N ASP A 353 5.41 -32.83 -1.20
CA ASP A 353 4.52 -33.99 -1.31
C ASP A 353 4.64 -34.54 -2.74
N THR A 354 5.59 -35.45 -2.93
CA THR A 354 5.90 -36.10 -4.20
C THR A 354 4.89 -37.22 -4.49
N ASP A 355 3.61 -36.85 -4.62
CA ASP A 355 2.57 -37.75 -5.12
C ASP A 355 2.11 -37.26 -6.51
N PRO A 356 2.50 -37.95 -7.60
CA PRO A 356 2.10 -37.59 -8.97
C PRO A 356 0.59 -37.71 -9.21
N LEU A 357 -0.17 -38.30 -8.29
CA LEU A 357 -1.64 -38.38 -8.34
C LEU A 357 -2.35 -37.23 -7.60
N LYS A 358 -1.62 -36.37 -6.90
CA LYS A 358 -2.23 -35.28 -6.12
C LYS A 358 -2.83 -34.21 -7.04
N PRO A 359 -4.11 -33.84 -6.85
CA PRO A 359 -4.71 -32.74 -7.59
C PRO A 359 -3.99 -31.42 -7.32
N ARG A 360 -3.81 -30.61 -8.36
CA ARG A 360 -3.03 -29.37 -8.33
C ARG A 360 -3.64 -28.27 -9.19
N ILE A 361 -3.20 -27.03 -8.98
CA ILE A 361 -3.60 -25.88 -9.80
C ILE A 361 -2.41 -25.44 -10.63
N GLU A 362 -2.63 -25.29 -11.93
CA GLU A 362 -1.62 -24.85 -12.88
C GLU A 362 -2.03 -23.49 -13.45
N SER A 363 -1.10 -22.53 -13.41
CA SER A 363 -1.26 -21.23 -14.05
C SER A 363 -0.56 -21.27 -15.41
N ARG A 364 -1.31 -20.95 -16.47
CA ARG A 364 -0.85 -20.96 -17.86
C ARG A 364 -1.14 -19.60 -18.50
N GLU A 365 -0.60 -19.36 -19.69
CA GLU A 365 -0.77 -18.10 -20.43
C GLU A 365 -2.23 -17.82 -20.81
N ASP A 366 -3.05 -18.85 -20.94
CA ASP A 366 -4.45 -18.82 -21.37
C ASP A 366 -5.44 -18.98 -20.20
N GLY A 367 -4.98 -19.33 -19.00
CA GLY A 367 -5.83 -19.41 -17.82
C GLY A 367 -5.24 -20.16 -16.65
N ILE A 368 -6.06 -20.28 -15.61
CA ILE A 368 -5.76 -21.06 -14.41
C ILE A 368 -6.63 -22.31 -14.42
N TYR A 369 -6.01 -23.47 -14.23
CA TYR A 369 -6.64 -24.78 -14.39
C TYR A 369 -6.49 -25.61 -13.12
N TRP A 370 -7.54 -26.37 -12.79
CA TRP A 370 -7.49 -27.46 -11.82
C TRP A 370 -7.19 -28.76 -12.55
N VAL A 371 -6.07 -29.41 -12.20
CA VAL A 371 -5.62 -30.66 -12.79
C VAL A 371 -5.78 -31.77 -11.76
N SER A 372 -6.58 -32.79 -12.10
CA SER A 372 -6.78 -34.00 -11.30
C SER A 372 -6.22 -35.21 -12.04
N PRO A 373 -5.00 -35.66 -11.71
CA PRO A 373 -4.41 -36.84 -12.33
C PRO A 373 -5.18 -38.11 -11.92
N ARG A 374 -5.39 -39.03 -12.86
CA ARG A 374 -5.96 -40.37 -12.62
C ARG A 374 -5.12 -41.40 -13.35
N ALA A 375 -4.73 -42.48 -12.69
CA ALA A 375 -4.11 -43.62 -13.37
C ALA A 375 -5.16 -44.39 -14.16
N ASP A 376 -4.87 -44.66 -15.44
CA ASP A 376 -5.68 -45.56 -16.26
C ASP A 376 -5.52 -47.00 -15.77
N SER A 377 -6.65 -47.67 -15.55
CA SER A 377 -6.72 -49.02 -14.97
C SER A 377 -6.24 -50.12 -15.93
N GLN A 378 -6.05 -49.82 -17.22
CA GLN A 378 -5.55 -50.78 -18.21
C GLN A 378 -4.10 -50.53 -18.64
N SER A 379 -3.67 -49.27 -18.78
CA SER A 379 -2.34 -48.92 -19.30
C SER A 379 -1.34 -48.48 -18.21
N GLY A 380 -1.81 -48.10 -17.02
CA GLY A 380 -0.97 -47.50 -15.98
C GLY A 380 -0.51 -46.07 -16.28
N GLU A 381 -0.93 -45.48 -17.41
CA GLU A 381 -0.63 -44.09 -17.75
C GLU A 381 -1.45 -43.11 -16.89
N ILE A 382 -0.83 -41.99 -16.54
CA ILE A 382 -1.49 -40.94 -15.76
C ILE A 382 -2.23 -40.00 -16.72
N ILE A 383 -3.57 -40.02 -16.65
CA ILE A 383 -4.45 -39.11 -17.39
C ILE A 383 -4.70 -37.87 -16.52
N ASN A 384 -4.27 -36.71 -16.99
CA ASN A 384 -4.52 -35.42 -16.34
C ASN A 384 -5.88 -34.87 -16.78
N ASN A 385 -6.90 -34.99 -15.93
CA ASN A 385 -8.19 -34.34 -16.19
C ASN A 385 -8.13 -32.88 -15.78
N GLU A 386 -8.31 -31.99 -16.75
CA GLU A 386 -8.18 -30.54 -16.56
C GLU A 386 -9.56 -29.87 -16.49
N SER A 387 -9.69 -28.87 -15.62
CA SER A 387 -10.89 -28.04 -15.50
C SER A 387 -10.50 -26.58 -15.37
N TRP A 388 -10.93 -25.76 -16.33
CA TRP A 388 -10.65 -24.32 -16.33
C TRP A 388 -11.34 -23.61 -15.16
N LEU A 389 -10.59 -22.79 -14.42
CA LEU A 389 -11.04 -22.04 -13.25
C LEU A 389 -11.29 -20.57 -13.59
N CYS A 390 -10.32 -19.88 -14.21
CA CYS A 390 -10.45 -18.47 -14.59
C CYS A 390 -9.41 -18.06 -15.65
N SER A 391 -9.57 -16.87 -16.22
CA SER A 391 -8.58 -16.24 -17.09
C SER A 391 -7.29 -15.92 -16.31
N PRO A 392 -6.15 -15.69 -16.99
CA PRO A 392 -4.88 -15.44 -16.32
C PRO A 392 -4.96 -14.31 -15.29
N LEU A 393 -4.53 -14.60 -14.07
CA LEU A 393 -4.36 -13.63 -13.00
C LEU A 393 -3.21 -14.07 -12.07
N SER A 394 -2.61 -13.13 -11.37
CA SER A 394 -1.53 -13.39 -10.41
C SER A 394 -1.79 -12.72 -9.07
N VAL A 395 -1.54 -13.45 -7.98
CA VAL A 395 -1.51 -12.89 -6.63
C VAL A 395 -0.12 -12.31 -6.39
N ILE A 396 0.00 -10.97 -6.40
CA ILE A 396 1.29 -10.28 -6.34
C ILE A 396 1.67 -9.81 -4.94
N GLY A 397 0.75 -9.92 -3.98
CA GLY A 397 1.03 -9.51 -2.60
C GLY A 397 -0.21 -9.55 -1.70
N THR A 398 0.02 -9.22 -0.43
CA THR A 398 -1.05 -8.99 0.54
C THR A 398 -1.06 -7.51 0.91
N GLY A 399 -2.22 -6.89 0.77
CA GLY A 399 -2.45 -5.50 1.09
C GLY A 399 -3.03 -5.33 2.48
N ARG A 400 -2.73 -4.21 3.11
CA ARG A 400 -3.38 -3.81 4.36
C ARG A 400 -3.58 -2.30 4.41
N ASP A 401 -4.76 -1.89 4.86
CA ASP A 401 -5.00 -0.54 5.35
C ASP A 401 -5.11 -0.54 6.88
N ASP A 402 -5.62 0.54 7.49
CA ASP A 402 -5.70 0.63 8.95
C ASP A 402 -6.66 -0.39 9.57
N LYS A 403 -7.59 -0.95 8.79
CA LYS A 403 -8.70 -1.79 9.25
C LYS A 403 -8.70 -3.17 8.61
N ASP A 404 -8.65 -3.22 7.29
CA ASP A 404 -8.92 -4.38 6.47
C ASP A 404 -7.65 -4.95 5.82
N GLN A 405 -7.73 -6.23 5.46
CA GLN A 405 -6.70 -6.94 4.71
C GLN A 405 -7.19 -7.25 3.31
N TYR A 406 -6.28 -7.23 2.35
CA TYR A 406 -6.56 -7.36 0.93
C TYR A 406 -5.63 -8.38 0.29
N LEU A 407 -6.12 -9.06 -0.74
CA LEU A 407 -5.26 -9.71 -1.73
C LEU A 407 -4.99 -8.70 -2.85
N ILE A 408 -3.72 -8.51 -3.18
CA ILE A 408 -3.33 -7.69 -4.32
C ILE A 408 -3.21 -8.61 -5.53
N LEU A 409 -4.13 -8.42 -6.46
CA LEU A 409 -4.24 -9.22 -7.67
C LEU A 409 -3.85 -8.37 -8.87
N ARG A 410 -3.17 -8.99 -9.83
CA ARG A 410 -2.84 -8.41 -11.12
C ARG A 410 -3.32 -9.31 -12.25
N TRP A 411 -3.99 -8.74 -13.24
CA TRP A 411 -4.48 -9.48 -14.41
C TRP A 411 -4.49 -8.58 -15.64
N LEU A 412 -4.56 -9.19 -16.82
CA LEU A 412 -4.77 -8.48 -18.08
C LEU A 412 -6.23 -8.58 -18.47
N SER A 413 -6.94 -7.45 -18.49
CA SER A 413 -8.35 -7.42 -18.91
C SER A 413 -8.45 -7.72 -20.40
N PHE A 414 -9.50 -8.45 -20.82
CA PHE A 414 -9.70 -8.79 -22.22
C PHE A 414 -9.77 -7.52 -23.10
N GLY A 415 -8.90 -7.43 -24.11
CA GLY A 415 -8.78 -6.27 -25.00
C GLY A 415 -7.96 -5.09 -24.47
N SER A 416 -7.38 -5.21 -23.27
CA SER A 416 -6.43 -4.22 -22.71
C SER A 416 -5.00 -4.66 -22.98
N GLU A 417 -4.12 -3.72 -23.34
CA GLU A 417 -2.67 -3.94 -23.38
C GLU A 417 -2.00 -3.69 -22.02
N THR A 418 -2.68 -3.00 -21.10
CA THR A 418 -2.16 -2.65 -19.78
C THR A 418 -2.73 -3.57 -18.69
N PRO A 419 -1.89 -4.19 -17.84
CA PRO A 419 -2.35 -5.03 -16.74
C PRO A 419 -3.00 -4.19 -15.64
N THR A 420 -4.15 -4.64 -15.17
CA THR A 420 -4.90 -4.07 -14.06
C THR A 420 -4.37 -4.64 -12.75
N THR A 421 -4.10 -3.79 -11.76
CA THR A 421 -3.78 -4.21 -10.38
C THR A 421 -4.90 -3.73 -9.46
N ALA A 422 -5.41 -4.60 -8.60
CA ALA A 422 -6.47 -4.24 -7.65
C ALA A 422 -6.29 -4.91 -6.28
N ALA A 423 -6.76 -4.22 -5.24
CA ALA A 423 -6.93 -4.77 -3.92
C ALA A 423 -8.34 -5.37 -3.79
N ILE A 424 -8.43 -6.66 -3.51
CA ILE A 424 -9.69 -7.33 -3.20
C ILE A 424 -9.71 -7.65 -1.70
N PRO A 425 -10.71 -7.20 -0.92
CA PRO A 425 -10.79 -7.52 0.50
C PRO A 425 -10.72 -9.03 0.72
N LEU A 426 -9.94 -9.48 1.71
CA LEU A 426 -9.83 -10.91 2.03
C LEU A 426 -11.21 -11.50 2.37
N ALA A 427 -12.06 -10.72 3.03
CA ALA A 427 -13.43 -11.11 3.38
C ALA A 427 -14.32 -11.38 2.16
N ASP A 428 -13.96 -10.84 0.98
CA ASP A 428 -14.73 -11.00 -0.25
C ASP A 428 -14.21 -12.18 -1.09
N ILE A 429 -13.05 -12.76 -0.77
CA ILE A 429 -12.46 -13.84 -1.55
C ILE A 429 -13.28 -15.11 -1.40
N GLY A 430 -13.81 -15.62 -2.53
CA GLY A 430 -14.73 -16.75 -2.54
C GLY A 430 -16.20 -16.36 -2.45
N GLU A 431 -16.48 -15.11 -2.06
CA GLU A 431 -17.83 -14.58 -1.89
C GLU A 431 -18.38 -13.94 -3.17
N ARG A 432 -19.70 -13.73 -3.18
CA ARG A 432 -20.42 -13.14 -4.33
C ARG A 432 -19.83 -11.79 -4.74
N GLU A 433 -19.47 -10.94 -3.79
CA GLU A 433 -18.92 -9.61 -4.04
C GLU A 433 -17.51 -9.68 -4.63
N GLY A 434 -16.62 -10.55 -4.13
CA GLY A 434 -15.28 -10.72 -4.71
C GLY A 434 -15.33 -11.22 -6.16
N TRP A 435 -16.21 -12.21 -6.44
CA TRP A 435 -16.42 -12.66 -7.82
C TRP A 435 -17.01 -11.58 -8.73
N ARG A 436 -17.87 -10.72 -8.19
CA ARG A 436 -18.43 -9.59 -8.93
C ARG A 436 -17.33 -8.59 -9.30
N THR A 437 -16.45 -8.25 -8.36
CA THR A 437 -15.34 -7.32 -8.58
C THR A 437 -14.37 -7.84 -9.63
N LEU A 438 -13.96 -9.12 -9.55
CA LEU A 438 -13.08 -9.75 -10.53
C LEU A 438 -13.69 -9.72 -11.95
N LYS A 439 -14.96 -10.11 -12.08
CA LYS A 439 -15.67 -10.08 -13.37
C LYS A 439 -15.84 -8.67 -13.92
N ALA A 440 -16.16 -7.70 -13.06
CA ALA A 440 -16.25 -6.30 -13.46
C ALA A 440 -14.90 -5.75 -13.95
N GLY A 441 -13.79 -6.25 -13.39
CA GLY A 441 -12.44 -5.95 -13.84
C GLY A 441 -12.01 -6.67 -15.12
N GLY A 442 -12.87 -7.52 -15.71
CA GLY A 442 -12.58 -8.25 -16.94
C GLY A 442 -11.93 -9.62 -16.73
N VAL A 443 -11.95 -10.18 -15.52
CA VAL A 443 -11.51 -11.56 -15.24
C VAL A 443 -12.68 -12.51 -15.51
N ASN A 444 -12.49 -13.44 -16.43
CA ASN A 444 -13.47 -14.51 -16.66
C ASN A 444 -13.28 -15.59 -15.60
N VAL A 445 -14.37 -16.00 -14.93
CA VAL A 445 -14.34 -17.02 -13.87
C VAL A 445 -15.35 -18.11 -14.19
N THR A 446 -15.00 -19.37 -13.91
CA THR A 446 -15.84 -20.56 -14.09
C THR A 446 -17.23 -20.39 -13.47
N THR A 447 -18.24 -21.02 -14.06
CA THR A 447 -19.62 -20.97 -13.57
C THR A 447 -19.94 -22.03 -12.53
N LYS A 448 -19.12 -23.08 -12.44
CA LYS A 448 -19.31 -24.21 -11.52
C LYS A 448 -18.92 -23.81 -10.09
N SER A 449 -19.86 -23.93 -9.15
CA SER A 449 -19.65 -23.55 -7.74
C SER A 449 -18.50 -24.30 -7.07
N SER A 450 -18.36 -25.60 -7.33
CA SER A 450 -17.27 -26.43 -6.78
C SER A 450 -15.88 -25.96 -7.22
N LEU A 451 -15.73 -25.58 -8.50
CA LEU A 451 -14.47 -25.07 -9.03
C LEU A 451 -14.16 -23.64 -8.52
N ARG A 452 -15.18 -22.81 -8.27
CA ARG A 452 -14.98 -21.50 -7.63
C ARG A 452 -14.43 -21.62 -6.20
N ALA A 453 -14.91 -22.60 -5.42
CA ALA A 453 -14.39 -22.85 -4.08
C ALA A 453 -12.89 -23.20 -4.13
N ILE A 454 -12.50 -24.08 -5.06
CA ILE A 454 -11.09 -24.42 -5.31
C ILE A 454 -10.27 -23.19 -5.68
N LEU A 455 -10.78 -22.33 -6.58
CA LEU A 455 -10.11 -21.09 -6.96
C LEU A 455 -9.97 -20.13 -5.76
N ALA A 456 -10.99 -20.00 -4.91
CA ALA A 456 -10.93 -19.16 -3.71
C ALA A 456 -9.86 -19.63 -2.72
N ASP A 457 -9.80 -20.94 -2.48
CA ASP A 457 -8.77 -21.54 -1.62
C ASP A 457 -7.37 -21.28 -2.17
N TRP A 458 -7.21 -21.38 -3.49
CA TRP A 458 -5.95 -21.10 -4.15
C TRP A 458 -5.55 -19.64 -4.06
N LEU A 459 -6.47 -18.70 -4.34
CA LEU A 459 -6.20 -17.26 -4.23
C LEU A 459 -5.69 -16.87 -2.84
N GLN A 460 -6.24 -17.47 -1.78
CA GLN A 460 -5.82 -17.20 -0.39
C GLN A 460 -4.46 -17.82 -0.01
N ARG A 461 -4.07 -18.92 -0.66
CA ARG A 461 -2.86 -19.68 -0.32
C ARG A 461 -1.68 -19.41 -1.25
N SER A 462 -1.95 -18.88 -2.45
CA SER A 462 -0.98 -18.62 -3.50
C SER A 462 -0.46 -17.17 -3.45
N GLY A 463 0.64 -16.92 -4.18
CA GLY A 463 1.17 -15.57 -4.38
C GLY A 463 2.32 -15.14 -3.47
N SER A 464 2.91 -14.00 -3.84
CA SER A 464 3.93 -13.33 -3.03
C SER A 464 3.36 -12.89 -1.67
N ARG A 465 4.19 -12.92 -0.63
CA ARG A 465 3.88 -12.33 0.69
C ARG A 465 4.44 -10.92 0.84
N GLU A 466 4.77 -10.27 -0.27
CA GLU A 466 5.10 -8.85 -0.27
C GLU A 466 3.94 -8.06 0.32
N LEU A 467 4.26 -7.23 1.30
CA LEU A 467 3.29 -6.41 2.02
C LEU A 467 3.06 -5.12 1.26
N TRP A 468 1.82 -4.89 0.85
CA TRP A 468 1.37 -3.68 0.20
C TRP A 468 0.59 -2.80 1.18
N ARG A 469 0.70 -1.49 1.03
CA ARG A 469 -0.18 -0.52 1.68
C ARG A 469 -1.31 -0.14 0.74
N VAL A 470 -2.55 -0.28 1.19
CA VAL A 470 -3.72 0.17 0.42
C VAL A 470 -4.11 1.55 0.93
N ALA A 471 -4.13 2.54 0.03
CA ALA A 471 -4.49 3.91 0.34
C ALA A 471 -5.83 4.27 -0.34
N HIS A 472 -6.70 4.95 0.40
CA HIS A 472 -8.02 5.38 -0.08
C HIS A 472 -8.12 6.89 -0.33
N ALA A 473 -7.07 7.64 0.02
CA ALA A 473 -6.94 9.07 -0.20
C ALA A 473 -5.65 9.34 -1.00
N THR A 474 -5.65 10.47 -1.71
CA THR A 474 -4.51 10.99 -2.46
C THR A 474 -3.60 11.83 -1.55
N GLY A 475 -2.55 12.43 -2.10
CA GLY A 475 -1.62 13.26 -1.34
C GLY A 475 -0.53 12.45 -0.63
N TRP A 476 0.03 12.99 0.45
CA TRP A 476 1.12 12.34 1.17
C TRP A 476 0.62 11.14 1.97
N GLN A 477 0.96 9.95 1.51
CA GLN A 477 0.53 8.68 2.09
C GLN A 477 1.69 7.69 2.07
N CYS A 478 1.88 6.98 3.18
CA CYS A 478 2.86 5.88 3.27
C CYS A 478 4.30 6.26 2.82
N GLY A 479 4.70 7.52 2.98
CA GLY A 479 6.03 8.02 2.60
C GLY A 479 6.19 8.37 1.12
N ALA A 480 5.10 8.42 0.34
CA ALA A 480 5.08 8.88 -1.04
C ALA A 480 3.88 9.81 -1.29
N TYR A 481 3.88 10.52 -2.41
CA TYR A 481 2.75 11.33 -2.83
C TYR A 481 1.91 10.55 -3.84
N ILE A 482 0.62 10.35 -3.54
CA ILE A 482 -0.32 9.65 -4.40
C ILE A 482 -1.11 10.67 -5.21
N MET A 483 -1.00 10.60 -6.53
CA MET A 483 -1.77 11.39 -7.46
C MET A 483 -3.20 10.83 -7.63
N PRO A 484 -4.20 11.65 -8.01
CA PRO A 484 -5.59 11.17 -8.14
C PRO A 484 -5.86 10.20 -9.30
N ASP A 485 -4.94 10.11 -10.26
CA ASP A 485 -4.89 9.06 -11.29
C ASP A 485 -4.24 7.75 -10.80
N GLY A 486 -3.72 7.74 -9.57
CA GLY A 486 -3.05 6.61 -8.95
C GLY A 486 -1.53 6.56 -9.16
N GLU A 487 -0.94 7.55 -9.85
CA GLU A 487 0.52 7.65 -9.95
C GLU A 487 1.13 7.89 -8.56
N ILE A 488 2.27 7.27 -8.29
CA ILE A 488 2.98 7.37 -7.00
C ILE A 488 4.30 8.09 -7.23
N ILE A 489 4.42 9.29 -6.68
CA ILE A 489 5.63 10.10 -6.72
C ILE A 489 6.42 9.87 -5.43
N GLY A 490 7.61 9.31 -5.57
CA GLY A 490 8.51 8.97 -4.45
C GLY A 490 8.79 7.48 -4.35
N THR A 491 9.43 7.07 -3.25
CA THR A 491 9.82 5.66 -3.04
C THR A 491 9.36 5.22 -1.65
N PRO A 492 8.10 4.76 -1.52
CA PRO A 492 7.58 4.32 -0.23
C PRO A 492 8.29 3.03 0.23
N GLU A 493 8.41 2.82 1.55
CA GLU A 493 9.08 1.64 2.11
C GLU A 493 8.42 0.31 1.69
N ASN A 494 7.09 0.34 1.54
CA ASN A 494 6.28 -0.75 1.03
C ASN A 494 5.55 -0.26 -0.23
N PRO A 495 5.33 -1.12 -1.24
CA PRO A 495 4.51 -0.76 -2.39
C PRO A 495 3.13 -0.26 -1.95
N VAL A 496 2.69 0.83 -2.55
CA VAL A 496 1.38 1.43 -2.25
C VAL A 496 0.45 1.16 -3.43
N LEU A 497 -0.81 0.84 -3.15
CA LEU A 497 -1.86 0.77 -4.15
C LEU A 497 -2.96 1.77 -3.77
N PHE A 498 -3.25 2.70 -4.67
CA PHE A 498 -4.38 3.59 -4.53
C PHE A 498 -5.67 2.87 -4.94
N SER A 499 -6.64 2.80 -4.01
CA SER A 499 -7.96 2.19 -4.23
C SER A 499 -9.09 3.22 -4.21
N GLY A 500 -8.77 4.52 -4.22
CA GLY A 500 -9.76 5.59 -4.33
C GLY A 500 -10.31 5.72 -5.75
N ARG A 501 -11.54 6.23 -5.87
CA ARG A 501 -12.14 6.63 -7.15
C ARG A 501 -12.26 8.14 -7.18
N SER A 502 -11.71 8.78 -8.20
CA SER A 502 -11.92 10.21 -8.50
C SER A 502 -12.49 10.36 -9.90
N SER A 503 -13.48 11.25 -10.06
CA SER A 503 -14.01 11.62 -11.37
C SER A 503 -13.00 12.45 -12.18
N ALA A 504 -12.14 13.21 -11.49
CA ALA A 504 -11.11 14.07 -12.06
C ALA A 504 -9.82 13.34 -12.45
N ALA A 505 -9.69 12.04 -12.16
CA ALA A 505 -8.50 11.23 -12.48
C ALA A 505 -8.07 11.35 -13.96
N ALA A 506 -9.04 11.37 -14.89
CA ALA A 506 -8.76 11.53 -16.32
C ALA A 506 -8.23 12.91 -16.72
N GLY A 507 -8.36 13.92 -15.85
CA GLY A 507 -7.85 15.27 -16.07
C GLY A 507 -6.35 15.41 -15.82
N TYR A 508 -5.77 14.54 -14.98
CA TYR A 508 -4.33 14.52 -14.69
C TYR A 508 -3.58 13.96 -15.90
N THR A 509 -3.10 14.85 -16.76
CA THR A 509 -2.47 14.52 -18.03
C THR A 509 -1.28 15.45 -18.28
N VAL A 510 -0.21 14.90 -18.85
CA VAL A 510 0.98 15.69 -19.18
C VAL A 510 0.90 16.15 -20.63
N SER A 511 0.96 17.46 -20.86
CA SER A 511 1.09 18.07 -22.18
C SER A 511 2.22 19.09 -22.21
N GLY A 512 3.18 18.91 -23.13
CA GLY A 512 4.37 19.74 -23.23
C GLY A 512 5.45 19.38 -22.21
N SER A 513 6.15 20.38 -21.69
CA SER A 513 7.23 20.21 -20.71
C SER A 513 7.22 21.32 -19.67
N ALA A 514 7.82 21.08 -18.50
CA ALA A 514 7.96 22.11 -17.46
C ALA A 514 8.67 23.38 -17.97
N LYS A 515 9.64 23.23 -18.89
CA LYS A 515 10.29 24.38 -19.54
C LYS A 515 9.30 25.17 -20.39
N SER A 516 8.55 24.48 -21.26
CA SER A 516 7.52 25.11 -22.08
C SER A 516 6.46 25.83 -21.24
N TRP A 517 6.02 25.22 -20.14
CA TRP A 517 5.05 25.85 -19.23
C TRP A 517 5.61 27.14 -18.59
N ARG A 518 6.87 27.12 -18.13
CA ARG A 518 7.52 28.34 -17.60
C ARG A 518 7.63 29.44 -18.66
N ASP A 519 8.06 29.08 -19.86
CA ASP A 519 8.33 30.04 -20.93
C ASP A 519 7.05 30.65 -21.52
N ASN A 520 5.94 29.89 -21.53
CA ASN A 520 4.71 30.28 -22.23
C ASN A 520 3.51 30.58 -21.31
N VAL A 521 3.47 30.08 -20.07
CA VAL A 521 2.37 30.31 -19.11
C VAL A 521 2.86 31.19 -17.96
N ALA A 522 3.86 30.73 -17.21
CA ALA A 522 4.35 31.47 -16.03
C ALA A 522 4.91 32.84 -16.40
N ARG A 523 5.64 32.93 -17.52
CA ARG A 523 6.17 34.18 -18.05
C ARG A 523 5.06 35.20 -18.35
N LEU A 524 3.92 34.76 -18.87
CA LEU A 524 2.79 35.65 -19.18
C LEU A 524 2.02 36.07 -17.92
N ALA A 525 2.01 35.21 -16.90
CA ALA A 525 1.41 35.53 -15.61
C ALA A 525 2.24 36.54 -14.78
N PHE A 526 3.52 36.73 -15.09
CA PHE A 526 4.41 37.61 -14.33
C PHE A 526 3.90 39.06 -14.32
N GLY A 527 3.73 39.61 -13.11
CA GLY A 527 3.17 40.95 -12.89
C GLY A 527 1.65 40.99 -12.77
N ASN A 528 0.94 39.89 -13.06
CA ASN A 528 -0.49 39.77 -12.76
C ASN A 528 -0.69 39.11 -11.39
N TYR A 529 -1.08 39.90 -10.39
CA TYR A 529 -1.20 39.41 -9.01
C TYR A 529 -2.24 38.30 -8.83
N SER A 530 -3.35 38.32 -9.58
CA SER A 530 -4.37 37.26 -9.51
C SER A 530 -3.81 35.93 -10.02
N MET A 531 -3.21 35.92 -11.21
CA MET A 531 -2.63 34.71 -11.81
C MET A 531 -1.44 34.19 -11.00
N MET A 532 -0.55 35.07 -10.54
CA MET A 532 0.57 34.69 -9.67
C MET A 532 0.09 34.09 -8.36
N THR A 533 -0.98 34.62 -7.77
CA THR A 533 -1.59 34.07 -6.56
C THR A 533 -2.18 32.69 -6.82
N GLY A 534 -2.89 32.49 -7.94
CA GLY A 534 -3.42 31.19 -8.35
C GLY A 534 -2.31 30.13 -8.54
N ILE A 535 -1.22 30.50 -9.22
CA ILE A 535 -0.02 29.64 -9.37
C ILE A 535 0.59 29.32 -8.01
N GLY A 536 0.73 30.32 -7.13
CA GLY A 536 1.27 30.15 -5.78
C GLY A 536 0.44 29.17 -4.95
N ALA A 537 -0.89 29.29 -5.00
CA ALA A 537 -1.81 28.38 -4.32
C ALA A 537 -1.70 26.94 -4.83
N ALA A 538 -1.62 26.75 -6.15
CA ALA A 538 -1.40 25.44 -6.77
C ALA A 538 -0.07 24.80 -6.33
N LEU A 539 1.01 25.57 -6.30
CA LEU A 539 2.32 25.08 -5.85
C LEU A 539 2.39 24.85 -4.33
N ALA A 540 1.59 25.58 -3.55
CA ALA A 540 1.50 25.40 -2.10
C ALA A 540 0.71 24.14 -1.71
N ALA A 541 -0.25 23.71 -2.53
CA ALA A 541 -1.14 22.60 -2.23
C ALA A 541 -0.41 21.30 -1.81
N PRO A 542 0.61 20.78 -2.53
CA PRO A 542 1.33 19.58 -2.10
C PRO A 542 2.23 19.84 -0.89
N LEU A 543 2.54 21.09 -0.57
CA LEU A 543 3.41 21.43 0.55
C LEU A 543 2.65 21.46 1.88
N ILE A 544 1.34 21.70 1.86
CA ILE A 544 0.56 21.82 3.10
C ILE A 544 0.71 20.56 3.96
N GLY A 545 0.63 19.37 3.37
CA GLY A 545 0.82 18.07 4.05
C GLY A 545 2.17 17.92 4.73
N LEU A 546 3.24 18.35 4.06
CA LEU A 546 4.61 18.26 4.59
C LEU A 546 4.84 19.17 5.79
N VAL A 547 4.22 20.36 5.80
CA VAL A 547 4.40 21.34 6.88
C VAL A 547 3.35 21.23 7.98
N GLY A 548 2.35 20.35 7.83
CA GLY A 548 1.30 20.18 8.83
C GLY A 548 0.27 21.32 8.87
N ALA A 549 0.20 22.21 7.87
CA ALA A 549 -0.74 23.33 7.80
C ALA A 549 -2.16 22.95 7.33
N ASP A 550 -3.19 23.66 7.80
CA ASP A 550 -4.57 23.39 7.35
C ASP A 550 -4.79 23.73 5.87
N GLY A 551 -5.83 23.13 5.28
CA GLY A 551 -6.31 23.51 3.95
C GLY A 551 -6.93 24.90 3.95
N PHE A 552 -6.88 25.59 2.81
CA PHE A 552 -7.44 26.93 2.68
C PHE A 552 -8.02 27.17 1.28
N GLY A 553 -8.85 28.20 1.16
CA GLY A 553 -9.50 28.58 -0.09
C GLY A 553 -9.13 29.99 -0.53
N ILE A 554 -8.98 30.19 -1.83
CA ILE A 554 -8.91 31.52 -2.45
C ILE A 554 -10.11 31.68 -3.37
N HIS A 555 -10.94 32.67 -3.11
CA HIS A 555 -12.10 32.98 -3.95
C HIS A 555 -11.82 34.23 -4.79
N PHE A 556 -11.80 34.07 -6.11
CA PHE A 556 -11.69 35.17 -7.06
C PHE A 556 -13.09 35.60 -7.48
N TYR A 557 -13.46 36.84 -7.14
CA TYR A 557 -14.77 37.42 -7.48
C TYR A 557 -14.59 38.76 -8.19
N GLU A 558 -15.46 38.99 -9.17
CA GLU A 558 -15.59 40.22 -9.98
C GLU A 558 -16.71 39.99 -11.00
N GLN A 559 -17.18 41.02 -11.71
CA GLN A 559 -18.07 40.84 -12.87
C GLN A 559 -17.49 39.88 -13.93
N SER A 560 -18.37 39.37 -14.78
CA SER A 560 -18.00 38.54 -15.93
C SER A 560 -16.87 39.16 -16.78
N SER A 561 -16.05 38.30 -17.40
CA SER A 561 -14.90 38.68 -18.24
C SER A 561 -13.69 39.32 -17.53
N ALA A 562 -13.61 39.30 -16.21
CA ALA A 562 -12.46 39.79 -15.43
C ALA A 562 -11.25 38.83 -15.34
N GLY A 563 -11.29 37.67 -16.01
CA GLY A 563 -10.18 36.70 -16.02
C GLY A 563 -10.13 35.71 -14.85
N LYS A 564 -11.20 35.60 -14.05
CA LYS A 564 -11.30 34.69 -12.88
C LYS A 564 -11.05 33.22 -13.25
N THR A 565 -11.83 32.70 -14.21
CA THR A 565 -11.69 31.33 -14.71
C THR A 565 -10.34 31.13 -15.39
N THR A 566 -9.78 32.17 -16.03
CA THR A 566 -8.42 32.12 -16.58
C THR A 566 -7.37 31.91 -15.49
N THR A 567 -7.47 32.63 -14.37
CA THR A 567 -6.59 32.42 -13.20
C THR A 567 -6.70 31.01 -12.66
N ALA A 568 -7.92 30.48 -12.50
CA ALA A 568 -8.14 29.10 -12.07
C ALA A 568 -7.54 28.09 -13.07
N ASN A 569 -7.71 28.31 -14.37
CA ASN A 569 -7.16 27.44 -15.41
C ASN A 569 -5.63 27.43 -15.43
N VAL A 570 -5.00 28.60 -15.24
CA VAL A 570 -3.54 28.70 -15.14
C VAL A 570 -3.03 27.90 -13.95
N ALA A 571 -3.70 27.99 -12.79
CA ALA A 571 -3.36 27.20 -11.61
C ALA A 571 -3.53 25.68 -11.86
N SER A 572 -4.67 25.25 -12.40
CA SER A 572 -4.96 23.84 -12.72
C SER A 572 -4.02 23.24 -13.76
N SER A 573 -3.48 24.07 -14.68
CA SER A 573 -2.56 23.60 -15.72
C SER A 573 -1.22 23.05 -15.20
N LEU A 574 -0.90 23.29 -13.93
CA LEU A 574 0.24 22.65 -13.25
C LEU A 574 0.02 21.15 -13.02
N TYR A 575 -1.24 20.71 -12.92
CA TYR A 575 -1.63 19.34 -12.61
C TYR A 575 -2.12 18.55 -13.82
N GLY A 576 -2.72 19.22 -14.80
CA GLY A 576 -3.24 18.56 -15.98
C GLY A 576 -4.13 19.44 -16.83
N ASN A 577 -5.12 18.84 -17.49
CA ASN A 577 -6.05 19.56 -18.36
C ASN A 577 -7.05 20.35 -17.50
N PRO A 578 -7.05 21.71 -17.56
CA PRO A 578 -7.91 22.53 -16.72
C PRO A 578 -9.40 22.27 -16.91
N ASP A 579 -9.85 21.94 -18.12
CA ASP A 579 -11.28 21.72 -18.40
C ASP A 579 -11.79 20.41 -17.80
N LEU A 580 -10.94 19.38 -17.75
CA LEU A 580 -11.26 18.09 -17.14
C LEU A 580 -11.10 18.10 -15.63
N LEU A 581 -10.22 18.96 -15.10
CA LEU A 581 -10.00 19.11 -13.66
C LEU A 581 -11.03 20.05 -12.99
N ARG A 582 -11.74 20.87 -13.78
CA ARG A 582 -12.70 21.86 -13.27
C ARG A 582 -13.88 21.17 -12.57
N LEU A 583 -14.09 21.50 -11.31
CA LEU A 583 -15.26 21.10 -10.53
C LEU A 583 -16.25 22.26 -10.42
N THR A 584 -17.48 21.94 -10.05
CA THR A 584 -18.55 22.94 -9.86
C THR A 584 -19.01 22.96 -8.41
N TRP A 585 -19.51 24.11 -7.95
CA TRP A 585 -20.23 24.20 -6.68
C TRP A 585 -21.61 23.55 -6.73
N TYR A 586 -22.11 23.27 -7.93
CA TYR A 586 -23.36 22.57 -8.16
C TYR A 586 -23.21 21.08 -7.85
N GLY A 587 -23.37 20.73 -6.58
CA GLY A 587 -23.29 19.37 -6.10
C GLY A 587 -23.77 19.22 -4.65
N THR A 588 -23.90 17.97 -4.20
CA THR A 588 -24.19 17.72 -2.79
C THR A 588 -22.93 17.93 -1.95
N ALA A 589 -23.07 18.34 -0.69
CA ALA A 589 -21.94 18.44 0.24
C ALA A 589 -21.15 17.12 0.37
N LEU A 590 -21.80 15.97 0.18
CA LEU A 590 -21.14 14.67 0.14
C LEU A 590 -20.30 14.47 -1.14
N GLY A 591 -20.80 14.92 -2.29
CA GLY A 591 -20.06 14.90 -3.54
C GLY A 591 -18.78 15.73 -3.44
N LEU A 592 -18.90 16.98 -2.96
CA LEU A 592 -17.74 17.86 -2.76
C LEU A 592 -16.76 17.31 -1.73
N ALA A 593 -17.22 16.70 -0.63
CA ALA A 593 -16.35 16.04 0.33
C ALA A 593 -15.58 14.85 -0.27
N ASN A 594 -16.19 14.09 -1.18
CA ASN A 594 -15.52 12.99 -1.87
C ASN A 594 -14.44 13.51 -2.83
N GLU A 595 -14.72 14.58 -3.56
CA GLU A 595 -13.73 15.22 -4.42
C GLU A 595 -12.61 15.84 -3.58
N ALA A 596 -12.92 16.48 -2.45
CA ALA A 596 -11.89 17.02 -1.56
C ALA A 596 -10.96 15.93 -1.00
N ALA A 597 -11.49 14.74 -0.67
CA ALA A 597 -10.69 13.58 -0.29
C ALA A 597 -9.84 13.02 -1.45
N ALA A 598 -10.32 13.14 -2.69
CA ALA A 598 -9.56 12.82 -3.90
C ALA A 598 -8.53 13.90 -4.27
N HIS A 599 -8.62 15.10 -3.68
CA HIS A 599 -7.67 16.20 -3.81
C HIS A 599 -6.95 16.47 -2.48
N ASN A 600 -6.73 15.43 -1.67
CA ASN A 600 -5.98 15.55 -0.43
C ASN A 600 -4.51 15.89 -0.74
N ASP A 601 -3.97 16.90 -0.04
CA ASP A 601 -2.72 17.61 -0.35
C ASP A 601 -2.64 18.13 -1.80
N GLY A 602 -3.77 18.29 -2.48
CA GLY A 602 -3.86 18.70 -3.87
C GLY A 602 -4.63 20.00 -4.06
N LEU A 603 -4.54 20.55 -5.27
CA LEU A 603 -5.34 21.71 -5.70
C LEU A 603 -6.75 21.26 -6.10
N MET A 604 -7.79 21.92 -5.59
CA MET A 604 -9.18 21.69 -5.94
C MET A 604 -9.78 22.93 -6.63
N PRO A 605 -9.90 22.95 -7.97
CA PRO A 605 -10.48 24.08 -8.69
C PRO A 605 -12.01 23.99 -8.77
N LEU A 606 -12.71 24.97 -8.20
CA LEU A 606 -14.16 25.08 -8.16
C LEU A 606 -14.61 26.32 -8.93
N ASP A 607 -15.27 26.13 -10.07
CA ASP A 607 -15.70 27.23 -10.92
C ASP A 607 -17.16 27.61 -10.63
N GLU A 608 -17.42 28.91 -10.71
CA GLU A 608 -18.73 29.57 -10.78
C GLU A 608 -19.72 29.19 -9.66
N VAL A 609 -19.54 29.82 -8.48
CA VAL A 609 -20.47 29.69 -7.34
C VAL A 609 -21.92 30.05 -7.70
N GLY A 610 -22.14 30.97 -8.65
CA GLY A 610 -23.47 31.48 -9.00
C GLY A 610 -24.34 30.57 -9.87
N GLN A 611 -23.77 29.51 -10.48
CA GLN A 611 -24.52 28.62 -11.37
C GLN A 611 -25.33 27.56 -10.62
N GLY A 612 -26.57 27.90 -10.27
CA GLY A 612 -27.59 26.93 -9.85
C GLY A 612 -27.38 26.29 -8.48
N ALA A 613 -26.38 26.74 -7.72
CA ALA A 613 -26.12 26.27 -6.37
C ALA A 613 -26.94 27.09 -5.35
N ASP A 614 -27.61 26.40 -4.44
CA ASP A 614 -28.32 27.02 -3.31
C ASP A 614 -27.30 27.63 -2.31
N PRO A 615 -27.45 28.90 -1.89
CA PRO A 615 -26.55 29.57 -0.94
C PRO A 615 -26.28 28.78 0.34
N VAL A 616 -27.31 28.12 0.89
CA VAL A 616 -27.18 27.31 2.10
C VAL A 616 -26.33 26.07 1.82
N SER A 617 -26.53 25.41 0.68
CA SER A 617 -25.71 24.28 0.24
C SER A 617 -24.25 24.67 0.01
N VAL A 618 -23.98 25.83 -0.61
CA VAL A 618 -22.63 26.36 -0.82
C VAL A 618 -21.94 26.65 0.52
N SER A 619 -22.63 27.32 1.45
CA SER A 619 -22.12 27.62 2.79
C SER A 619 -21.74 26.33 3.55
N GLN A 620 -22.63 25.34 3.57
CA GLN A 620 -22.36 24.04 4.21
C GLN A 620 -21.19 23.30 3.56
N SER A 621 -21.08 23.38 2.23
CA SER A 621 -20.02 22.71 1.49
C SER A 621 -18.67 23.38 1.69
N ALA A 622 -18.61 24.71 1.67
CA ALA A 622 -17.41 25.48 1.97
C ALA A 622 -16.92 25.22 3.39
N TYR A 623 -17.82 25.21 4.37
CA TYR A 623 -17.49 24.88 5.76
C TYR A 623 -16.93 23.47 5.90
N ALA A 624 -17.56 22.47 5.28
CA ALA A 624 -17.07 21.10 5.30
C ALA A 624 -15.71 20.95 4.60
N LEU A 625 -15.53 21.62 3.46
CA LEU A 625 -14.32 21.59 2.64
C LEU A 625 -13.09 22.04 3.43
N PHE A 626 -13.15 23.19 4.11
CA PHE A 626 -11.99 23.76 4.81
C PHE A 626 -11.79 23.22 6.22
N ASN A 627 -12.84 22.68 6.86
CA ASN A 627 -12.64 21.91 8.09
C ASN A 627 -11.92 20.57 7.86
N GLY A 628 -11.84 20.11 6.61
CA GLY A 628 -11.06 18.92 6.26
C GLY A 628 -11.68 17.61 6.73
N VAL A 629 -12.99 17.59 7.03
CA VAL A 629 -13.66 16.45 7.65
C VAL A 629 -15.01 16.18 6.99
N GLY A 630 -15.20 14.94 6.53
CA GLY A 630 -16.47 14.45 6.01
C GLY A 630 -17.51 14.26 7.10
N LYS A 631 -18.80 14.38 6.74
CA LYS A 631 -19.89 14.07 7.68
C LYS A 631 -19.83 12.58 8.07
N LEU A 632 -20.07 12.30 9.35
CA LEU A 632 -20.27 10.94 9.85
C LEU A 632 -21.46 10.29 9.12
N GLN A 633 -21.25 9.09 8.61
CA GLN A 633 -22.27 8.30 7.94
C GLN A 633 -22.39 6.94 8.62
N GLY A 634 -23.60 6.43 8.76
CA GLY A 634 -23.81 5.04 9.16
C GLY A 634 -23.21 4.07 8.15
N ALA A 635 -22.59 3.00 8.62
CA ALA A 635 -22.17 1.87 7.80
C ALA A 635 -23.36 0.92 7.55
N LYS A 636 -23.36 0.22 6.42
CA LYS A 636 -24.43 -0.73 6.06
C LYS A 636 -24.56 -1.90 7.06
N ASP A 637 -23.46 -2.26 7.71
CA ASP A 637 -23.36 -3.41 8.60
C ASP A 637 -23.38 -3.01 10.10
N GLY A 638 -23.78 -1.76 10.40
CA GLY A 638 -23.79 -1.19 11.74
C GLY A 638 -22.54 -0.38 12.09
N GLY A 639 -22.69 0.57 13.02
CA GLY A 639 -21.65 1.55 13.35
C GLY A 639 -21.52 2.67 12.31
N ASN A 640 -20.42 3.43 12.36
CA ASN A 640 -20.15 4.53 11.44
C ASN A 640 -19.06 4.15 10.43
N ARG A 641 -19.21 4.64 9.19
CA ARG A 641 -18.14 4.65 8.19
C ARG A 641 -16.96 5.45 8.70
N ASP A 642 -15.77 5.06 8.26
CA ASP A 642 -14.55 5.82 8.56
C ASP A 642 -14.69 7.26 8.08
N LEU A 643 -14.34 8.17 8.99
CA LEU A 643 -14.44 9.60 8.78
C LEU A 643 -13.35 10.01 7.78
N LYS A 644 -13.73 10.31 6.54
CA LYS A 644 -12.79 10.84 5.55
C LYS A 644 -12.24 12.17 6.05
N ARG A 645 -10.92 12.26 6.12
CA ARG A 645 -10.20 13.49 6.40
C ARG A 645 -9.44 13.91 5.16
N TRP A 646 -9.37 15.21 4.94
CA TRP A 646 -8.57 15.77 3.87
C TRP A 646 -8.03 17.13 4.28
N ARG A 647 -7.06 17.57 3.51
CA ARG A 647 -6.52 18.93 3.52
C ARG A 647 -6.30 19.29 2.07
N THR A 648 -6.87 20.39 1.61
CA THR A 648 -6.81 20.75 0.19
C THR A 648 -6.70 22.26 0.07
N VAL A 649 -6.08 22.72 -1.01
CA VAL A 649 -6.11 24.13 -1.38
C VAL A 649 -7.15 24.29 -2.46
N ALA A 650 -8.20 25.08 -2.19
CA ALA A 650 -9.26 25.31 -3.15
C ALA A 650 -9.07 26.66 -3.85
N ILE A 651 -9.27 26.69 -5.17
CA ILE A 651 -9.46 27.94 -5.91
C ILE A 651 -10.92 27.99 -6.33
N SER A 652 -11.63 29.03 -5.92
CA SER A 652 -13.03 29.26 -6.23
C SER A 652 -13.21 30.50 -7.10
N THR A 653 -14.21 30.53 -7.97
CA THR A 653 -14.57 31.71 -8.79
C THR A 653 -16.06 32.06 -8.64
N GLY A 654 -16.41 33.33 -8.79
CA GLY A 654 -17.81 33.80 -8.77
C GLY A 654 -17.97 35.25 -9.20
N GLU A 655 -19.21 35.72 -9.35
CA GLU A 655 -19.48 37.12 -9.70
C GLU A 655 -19.50 38.08 -8.51
N MET A 656 -19.80 37.56 -7.32
CA MET A 656 -19.84 38.30 -6.05
C MET A 656 -18.99 37.57 -5.02
N ASP A 657 -18.62 38.25 -3.95
CA ASP A 657 -17.88 37.62 -2.87
C ASP A 657 -18.74 36.54 -2.16
N LEU A 658 -18.06 35.60 -1.50
CA LEU A 658 -18.73 34.44 -0.91
C LEU A 658 -19.64 34.83 0.25
N GLU A 659 -19.30 35.86 1.03
CA GLU A 659 -20.13 36.33 2.16
C GLU A 659 -21.45 36.93 1.67
N THR A 660 -21.39 37.77 0.62
CA THR A 660 -22.58 38.32 -0.03
C THR A 660 -23.44 37.23 -0.68
N PHE A 661 -22.82 36.19 -1.24
CA PHE A 661 -23.57 35.09 -1.86
C PHE A 661 -24.32 34.22 -0.84
N ILE A 662 -23.73 33.99 0.34
CA ILE A 662 -24.30 33.11 1.39
C ILE A 662 -25.21 33.84 2.39
N ALA A 663 -25.22 35.18 2.37
CA ALA A 663 -26.11 36.02 3.17
C ALA A 663 -27.54 36.00 2.60
#